data_AF-A0AAU0BCL7-F1
#
_entry.id   AF-A0AAU0BCL7-F1
#
_cell.length_a   1.000
_cell.length_b   1.000
_cell.length_c   1.000
_cell.angle_alpha   90.00
_cell.angle_beta   90.00
_cell.angle_gamma   90.00
#
_symmetry.space_group_name_H-M   'P 1'
#
loop_
_entity.id
_entity.type
_entity.pdbx_description
1 polymer ?
#
loop_
_entity_poly.entity_id
_entity_poly.type
_entity_poly.pdbx_seq_one_letter_code
_entity_poly.pdbx_strand_id
1 'polypeptide(L)'
;MKLTSDIGTSSSSRVTSPAPTQPTQAEEAVAAPQTRPPTGPLAGLRSPGPVLRARRAAFSRRVTTDASHAESSHGASHRSESSHSSHSSLTDAAFYTPPLSPGSSVSDVSDAPAAPADAATYAQRSASTAADLKGQIRARLDKLPFAAPSEEQEALQAAYLEWADARVDERITAFGPDAGYQIVGDMKTAGAKAAWPIAYECLRAFVIGSMRTPFGLAAGAAYDGARAPGSETLSSTTLSGAVAGLMSYTSDTLLIPAMDRRARVANLPRFQAIDPKILVPDPPPALLEITAEGKRFTRHGEGNSATLPELKAQTYDLRQGITQWQSTLDDKSLDTLLLKPTINAGFNAARRTSDDPGTRTPAGQLGLSALAIGGAGVVQKAMLETGKAVARTGQMRVPDLLGGQQRLNLFALALPDKTRRPAQWSDAVRFPNYLLETGMEGMALARQALSTTNAITTALRDMLGRHMLSNVLANFASLGAGRLIAAPLRGGNANGSVAGEAANSTATVVQQAAQTLFNDTVWNALKAKNGANTTQATRLDQERAASAADHQRTIAGTLQALAEPIDAAIALFSAPTPAQIARALEEGERLAPAPGPQARRLREALETLRAEIGTQSPSIATIDTVRDALHAGQKAMFSGVPRNDLTATLDTELTTLRDALHESEKLRQWESGRP
;
A
#
# COMPACT_ATOMS: atom_id res chain seq x y z
N MET A 1 7.71 56.08 13.93
CA MET A 1 6.24 56.03 13.67
C MET A 1 5.69 54.90 14.55
N LYS A 2 5.08 55.06 15.75
CA LYS A 2 3.95 55.91 16.23
C LYS A 2 2.81 55.90 15.19
N LEU A 3 1.62 55.34 15.45
CA LEU A 3 0.77 55.47 16.64
C LEU A 3 0.09 54.17 17.15
N THR A 4 -0.09 54.19 18.46
CA THR A 4 -0.89 53.38 19.39
C THR A 4 -2.35 53.84 19.48
N SER A 5 -3.25 52.95 19.92
CA SER A 5 -4.29 53.32 20.89
C SER A 5 -4.69 52.10 21.71
N ASP A 6 -4.97 52.37 22.98
CA ASP A 6 -4.79 51.54 24.16
C ASP A 6 -6.03 51.70 25.06
N ILE A 7 -6.15 50.85 26.10
CA ILE A 7 -7.02 50.99 27.31
C ILE A 7 -8.51 50.61 27.13
N GLY A 8 -9.21 49.86 28.01
CA GLY A 8 -8.93 49.26 29.32
C GLY A 8 -10.26 49.02 30.10
N THR A 9 -10.34 47.89 30.84
CA THR A 9 -10.99 47.61 32.17
C THR A 9 -12.20 48.46 32.67
N SER A 10 -13.24 48.04 33.43
CA SER A 10 -13.72 46.91 34.27
C SER A 10 -15.19 47.29 34.67
N SER A 11 -16.16 46.46 35.11
CA SER A 11 -16.31 45.86 36.46
C SER A 11 -17.75 45.32 36.67
N SER A 12 -17.85 44.16 37.35
CA SER A 12 -18.82 43.65 38.36
C SER A 12 -20.28 44.18 38.49
N SER A 13 -21.28 43.28 38.62
CA SER A 13 -22.01 42.94 39.89
C SER A 13 -23.41 42.29 39.69
N ARG A 14 -23.58 41.07 40.27
CA ARG A 14 -24.75 40.42 40.94
C ARG A 14 -26.17 41.05 40.93
N VAL A 15 -27.22 40.22 40.75
CA VAL A 15 -28.26 39.81 41.74
C VAL A 15 -29.40 38.97 41.06
N THR A 16 -30.06 38.16 41.88
CA THR A 16 -30.99 37.00 41.77
C THR A 16 -32.37 37.13 41.07
N SER A 17 -32.81 35.99 40.48
CA SER A 17 -34.15 35.31 40.34
C SER A 17 -35.45 36.03 40.80
N PRO A 18 -36.66 35.76 40.21
CA PRO A 18 -37.26 34.40 40.09
C PRO A 18 -38.15 34.09 38.86
N ALA A 19 -38.55 32.81 38.76
CA ALA A 19 -39.48 32.22 37.79
C ALA A 19 -40.94 32.68 37.95
N PRO A 20 -41.79 32.47 36.93
CA PRO A 20 -43.07 31.80 37.20
C PRO A 20 -43.60 30.84 36.09
N THR A 21 -44.06 29.68 36.56
CA THR A 21 -45.29 28.91 36.24
C THR A 21 -45.78 28.70 34.79
N GLN A 22 -45.98 27.41 34.47
CA GLN A 22 -46.91 26.86 33.47
C GLN A 22 -48.37 27.31 33.70
N PRO A 23 -49.22 27.18 32.66
CA PRO A 23 -50.49 26.50 32.87
C PRO A 23 -50.75 25.37 31.88
N THR A 24 -51.42 24.35 32.43
CA THR A 24 -52.02 23.16 31.85
C THR A 24 -53.28 23.48 31.04
N GLN A 25 -53.56 22.79 29.94
CA GLN A 25 -54.93 22.41 29.56
C GLN A 25 -54.98 21.25 28.54
N ALA A 26 -56.04 20.45 28.67
CA ALA A 26 -56.25 19.10 28.14
C ALA A 26 -57.04 19.05 26.81
N GLU A 27 -57.26 17.81 26.32
CA GLU A 27 -58.08 17.31 25.18
C GLU A 27 -59.36 18.13 24.88
N GLU A 28 -59.84 18.29 23.63
CA GLU A 28 -60.42 17.24 22.77
C GLU A 28 -60.81 17.76 21.35
N ALA A 29 -60.98 16.81 20.40
CA ALA A 29 -61.87 16.78 19.21
C ALA A 29 -61.55 17.49 17.86
N VAL A 30 -61.21 16.64 16.87
CA VAL A 30 -61.71 16.53 15.46
C VAL A 30 -61.75 17.78 14.55
N ALA A 31 -60.95 17.76 13.47
CA ALA A 31 -61.41 17.99 12.07
C ALA A 31 -60.28 17.73 11.03
N ALA A 32 -60.67 17.16 9.88
CA ALA A 32 -59.81 16.81 8.74
C ALA A 32 -59.17 18.05 8.04
N PRO A 33 -58.00 17.90 7.39
CA PRO A 33 -57.25 19.04 6.85
C PRO A 33 -57.82 19.56 5.52
N GLN A 34 -58.14 20.86 5.46
CA GLN A 34 -58.30 21.58 4.21
C GLN A 34 -56.93 21.98 3.66
N THR A 35 -56.57 21.44 2.50
CA THR A 35 -55.40 21.80 1.71
C THR A 35 -55.48 23.25 1.24
N ARG A 36 -54.57 24.10 1.73
CA ARG A 36 -54.24 25.40 1.13
C ARG A 36 -52.91 25.27 0.35
N PRO A 37 -52.84 25.66 -0.92
CA PRO A 37 -51.65 25.43 -1.75
C PRO A 37 -50.50 26.39 -1.39
N PRO A 38 -49.23 25.94 -1.52
CA PRO A 38 -48.05 26.77 -1.24
C PRO A 38 -47.79 27.78 -2.36
N THR A 39 -47.56 29.04 -1.99
CA THR A 39 -47.00 30.11 -2.83
C THR A 39 -45.48 30.11 -2.75
N GLY A 40 -44.80 30.05 -3.89
CA GLY A 40 -43.34 30.00 -4.04
C GLY A 40 -42.95 29.64 -5.48
N PRO A 41 -41.66 29.73 -5.87
CA PRO A 41 -41.20 29.87 -7.27
C PRO A 41 -41.37 28.62 -8.17
N LEU A 42 -42.26 27.69 -7.81
CA LEU A 42 -42.69 26.56 -8.63
C LEU A 42 -44.19 26.61 -8.98
N ALA A 43 -44.85 27.75 -8.75
CA ALA A 43 -46.19 28.01 -9.26
C ALA A 43 -46.16 28.10 -10.80
N GLY A 44 -46.56 27.02 -11.49
CA GLY A 44 -46.70 27.02 -12.95
C GLY A 44 -46.38 25.72 -13.69
N LEU A 45 -45.90 24.67 -13.04
CA LEU A 45 -45.65 23.38 -13.72
C LEU A 45 -46.89 22.47 -13.66
N ARG A 46 -47.45 22.17 -14.85
CA ARG A 46 -48.58 21.27 -15.03
C ARG A 46 -48.22 19.83 -14.61
N SER A 47 -49.08 19.23 -13.79
CA SER A 47 -49.04 17.80 -13.45
C SER A 47 -49.18 16.91 -14.69
N PRO A 48 -48.37 15.85 -14.86
CA PRO A 48 -48.63 14.82 -15.85
C PRO A 48 -49.81 13.94 -15.42
N GLY A 49 -50.81 13.81 -16.30
CA GLY A 49 -52.05 13.05 -16.10
C GLY A 49 -51.88 11.52 -16.03
N PRO A 50 -52.97 10.79 -15.71
CA PRO A 50 -52.94 9.43 -15.14
C PRO A 50 -52.66 8.28 -16.14
N VAL A 51 -52.06 8.54 -17.30
CA VAL A 51 -51.93 7.53 -18.39
C VAL A 51 -50.52 6.93 -18.50
N LEU A 52 -49.55 7.36 -17.68
CA LEU A 52 -48.18 6.80 -17.68
C LEU A 52 -47.81 5.96 -16.44
N ARG A 53 -48.81 5.42 -15.73
CA ARG A 53 -48.59 4.53 -14.56
C ARG A 53 -48.74 3.03 -14.89
N ALA A 54 -48.98 2.67 -16.15
CA ALA A 54 -49.22 1.29 -16.57
C ALA A 54 -48.18 0.77 -17.58
N ARG A 55 -46.88 0.70 -17.21
CA ARG A 55 -45.93 -0.19 -17.92
C ARG A 55 -44.62 -0.54 -17.21
N ARG A 56 -44.54 -0.43 -15.88
CA ARG A 56 -43.33 -0.79 -15.12
C ARG A 56 -43.59 -1.50 -13.79
N ALA A 57 -44.65 -2.31 -13.73
CA ALA A 57 -44.88 -3.25 -12.64
C ALA A 57 -45.53 -4.52 -13.19
N ALA A 58 -44.72 -5.48 -13.61
CA ALA A 58 -45.15 -6.86 -13.88
C ALA A 58 -43.97 -7.81 -13.63
N PHE A 59 -43.57 -7.92 -12.36
CA PHE A 59 -42.99 -9.14 -11.82
C PHE A 59 -43.40 -9.23 -10.35
N SER A 60 -44.46 -10.00 -10.09
CA SER A 60 -44.46 -11.09 -9.10
C SER A 60 -45.85 -11.33 -8.50
N ARG A 61 -46.23 -12.62 -8.57
CA ARG A 61 -47.04 -13.41 -7.62
C ARG A 61 -48.37 -13.91 -8.19
N ARG A 62 -48.41 -15.21 -8.47
CA ARG A 62 -49.60 -16.04 -8.26
C ARG A 62 -49.21 -17.20 -7.34
N VAL A 63 -49.90 -17.24 -6.20
CA VAL A 63 -49.89 -18.31 -5.20
C VAL A 63 -51.00 -19.28 -5.59
N THR A 64 -50.75 -20.58 -5.44
CA THR A 64 -51.80 -21.57 -5.12
C THR A 64 -51.29 -22.40 -3.94
N THR A 65 -52.12 -22.44 -2.92
CA THR A 65 -52.01 -23.21 -1.67
C THR A 65 -52.25 -24.70 -1.91
N ASP A 66 -51.52 -25.56 -1.21
CA ASP A 66 -52.15 -26.69 -0.52
C ASP A 66 -51.31 -27.12 0.70
N ALA A 67 -52.02 -27.50 1.76
CA ALA A 67 -51.50 -27.78 3.08
C ALA A 67 -51.53 -29.28 3.40
N SER A 68 -50.50 -29.80 4.08
CA SER A 68 -50.65 -30.65 5.29
C SER A 68 -49.33 -31.26 5.77
N HIS A 69 -49.07 -31.02 7.06
CA HIS A 69 -48.49 -31.90 8.10
C HIS A 69 -47.17 -32.68 7.95
N ALA A 70 -46.30 -32.38 8.93
CA ALA A 70 -45.64 -33.29 9.89
C ALA A 70 -44.16 -33.71 9.68
N GLU A 71 -43.35 -33.20 10.62
CA GLU A 71 -42.36 -33.89 11.48
C GLU A 71 -41.03 -34.46 10.93
N SER A 72 -39.97 -33.83 11.42
CA SER A 72 -38.80 -34.41 12.11
C SER A 72 -37.65 -35.10 11.34
N SER A 73 -36.47 -34.51 11.56
CA SER A 73 -35.19 -35.15 11.91
C SER A 73 -34.27 -35.78 10.85
N HIS A 74 -32.99 -35.38 10.98
CA HIS A 74 -31.73 -36.08 10.72
C HIS A 74 -31.26 -36.44 9.30
N GLY A 75 -30.07 -35.89 8.97
CA GLY A 75 -28.89 -36.73 8.72
C GLY A 75 -28.46 -36.96 7.26
N ALA A 76 -27.13 -36.97 7.06
CA ALA A 76 -26.34 -37.41 5.90
C ALA A 76 -26.36 -36.47 4.67
N SER A 77 -25.22 -35.84 4.31
CA SER A 77 -24.06 -36.44 3.61
C SER A 77 -24.42 -36.97 2.21
N HIS A 78 -24.06 -36.23 1.16
CA HIS A 78 -23.62 -36.70 -0.18
C HIS A 78 -23.15 -35.45 -0.96
N ARG A 79 -21.84 -35.17 -1.08
CA ARG A 79 -20.91 -35.66 -2.12
C ARG A 79 -21.52 -35.58 -3.52
N SER A 80 -21.28 -34.45 -4.18
CA SER A 80 -21.63 -34.19 -5.58
C SER A 80 -20.68 -34.94 -6.51
N GLU A 81 -21.24 -35.87 -7.30
CA GLU A 81 -20.60 -36.43 -8.47
C GLU A 81 -20.91 -35.56 -9.71
N SER A 82 -19.89 -35.44 -10.53
CA SER A 82 -19.77 -34.67 -11.75
C SER A 82 -20.66 -35.17 -12.88
N SER A 83 -21.48 -34.29 -13.44
CA SER A 83 -22.21 -34.52 -14.67
C SER A 83 -21.28 -34.50 -15.89
N HIS A 84 -21.24 -35.63 -16.59
CA HIS A 84 -20.97 -35.68 -18.03
C HIS A 84 -22.11 -34.96 -18.76
N SER A 85 -21.78 -34.07 -19.71
CA SER A 85 -22.70 -33.70 -20.78
C SER A 85 -21.98 -33.71 -22.12
N SER A 86 -22.51 -34.58 -22.98
CA SER A 86 -22.16 -34.74 -24.38
C SER A 86 -22.67 -33.57 -25.22
N HIS A 87 -21.94 -33.34 -26.31
CA HIS A 87 -22.23 -32.49 -27.45
C HIS A 87 -23.69 -32.52 -27.94
N SER A 88 -24.24 -31.34 -28.22
CA SER A 88 -25.09 -31.14 -29.40
C SER A 88 -24.90 -29.73 -29.98
N SER A 89 -24.77 -29.72 -31.29
CA SER A 89 -24.48 -28.63 -32.22
C SER A 89 -25.73 -27.87 -32.64
N LEU A 90 -25.62 -26.55 -32.87
CA LEU A 90 -26.11 -25.81 -34.06
C LEU A 90 -26.16 -24.30 -33.79
N THR A 91 -25.21 -23.53 -34.33
CA THR A 91 -25.45 -22.40 -35.26
C THR A 91 -24.13 -21.76 -35.69
N ASP A 92 -24.02 -21.60 -37.01
CA ASP A 92 -22.91 -21.13 -37.82
C ASP A 92 -22.42 -19.70 -37.50
N ALA A 93 -21.10 -19.56 -37.33
CA ALA A 93 -20.29 -18.49 -37.92
C ALA A 93 -18.82 -18.93 -37.85
N ALA A 94 -18.26 -19.32 -38.98
CA ALA A 94 -16.93 -19.90 -39.10
C ALA A 94 -15.82 -18.90 -38.71
N PHE A 95 -15.08 -19.20 -37.64
CA PHE A 95 -13.78 -18.59 -37.35
C PHE A 95 -12.68 -19.61 -37.64
N TYR A 96 -11.81 -19.27 -38.59
CA TYR A 96 -10.68 -20.09 -38.99
C TYR A 96 -9.65 -20.13 -37.84
N THR A 97 -9.42 -21.31 -37.26
CA THR A 97 -8.36 -21.55 -36.28
C THR A 97 -7.37 -22.52 -36.93
N PRO A 98 -6.12 -22.13 -37.24
CA PRO A 98 -5.13 -23.10 -37.71
C PRO A 98 -4.66 -23.97 -36.52
N PRO A 99 -4.36 -25.25 -36.75
CA PRO A 99 -3.94 -26.17 -35.69
C PRO A 99 -2.58 -25.77 -35.11
N LEU A 100 -2.46 -25.78 -33.79
CA LEU A 100 -1.17 -25.65 -33.09
C LEU A 100 -0.27 -26.84 -33.49
N SER A 101 0.92 -26.53 -34.00
CA SER A 101 2.04 -27.48 -34.00
C SER A 101 2.61 -27.58 -32.58
N PRO A 102 2.93 -28.80 -32.10
CA PRO A 102 3.42 -29.03 -30.75
C PRO A 102 4.92 -28.72 -30.69
N GLY A 103 5.33 -27.78 -29.84
CA GLY A 103 6.74 -27.45 -29.69
C GLY A 103 7.00 -26.20 -28.86
N SER A 104 6.63 -26.22 -27.58
CA SER A 104 7.26 -25.41 -26.53
C SER A 104 6.65 -25.80 -25.19
N SER A 105 7.01 -26.99 -24.71
CA SER A 105 6.86 -27.35 -23.30
C SER A 105 7.76 -26.45 -22.47
N VAL A 106 7.21 -25.36 -21.93
CA VAL A 106 7.83 -24.68 -20.78
C VAL A 106 7.57 -25.60 -19.59
N SER A 107 8.58 -26.41 -19.28
CA SER A 107 8.58 -27.30 -18.13
C SER A 107 8.30 -26.53 -16.85
N ASP A 108 7.42 -27.11 -16.03
CA ASP A 108 7.36 -26.89 -14.60
C ASP A 108 8.78 -26.91 -14.00
N VAL A 109 9.11 -25.90 -13.20
CA VAL A 109 10.29 -25.95 -12.33
C VAL A 109 9.81 -25.74 -10.91
N SER A 110 9.68 -26.88 -10.21
CA SER A 110 9.70 -26.98 -8.75
C SER A 110 11.15 -27.02 -8.26
N ASP A 111 11.39 -26.30 -7.15
CA ASP A 111 12.40 -26.43 -6.08
C ASP A 111 13.68 -27.27 -6.27
N ALA A 112 14.84 -26.59 -6.20
CA ALA A 112 15.99 -26.85 -5.27
C ALA A 112 17.27 -26.10 -5.73
N PRO A 113 18.23 -25.79 -4.83
CA PRO A 113 19.18 -24.69 -5.02
C PRO A 113 20.46 -25.13 -5.74
N ALA A 114 20.73 -24.53 -6.90
CA ALA A 114 22.05 -24.52 -7.53
C ALA A 114 22.44 -23.05 -7.83
N ALA A 115 23.71 -22.71 -7.57
CA ALA A 115 24.28 -21.38 -7.71
C ALA A 115 23.95 -20.74 -9.09
N PRO A 116 23.66 -19.43 -9.16
CA PRO A 116 23.16 -18.86 -10.40
C PRO A 116 24.31 -18.67 -11.39
N ALA A 117 24.31 -19.46 -12.46
CA ALA A 117 24.82 -19.01 -13.75
C ALA A 117 23.92 -17.85 -14.22
N ASP A 118 24.54 -16.71 -14.54
CA ASP A 118 24.00 -15.45 -15.08
C ASP A 118 22.47 -15.41 -15.30
N ALA A 119 21.72 -15.19 -14.22
CA ALA A 119 20.32 -14.84 -14.34
C ALA A 119 20.22 -13.48 -15.05
N ALA A 120 19.71 -13.47 -16.28
CA ALA A 120 19.58 -12.27 -17.09
C ALA A 120 18.95 -11.11 -16.28
N THR A 121 19.60 -9.95 -16.33
CA THR A 121 19.14 -8.76 -15.60
C THR A 121 17.72 -8.38 -16.01
N TYR A 122 16.98 -7.68 -15.15
CA TYR A 122 15.62 -7.23 -15.47
C TYR A 122 15.57 -6.46 -16.80
N ALA A 123 16.55 -5.58 -17.04
CA ALA A 123 16.66 -4.81 -18.28
C ALA A 123 16.83 -5.72 -19.51
N GLN A 124 17.70 -6.73 -19.41
CA GLN A 124 17.94 -7.69 -20.48
C GLN A 124 16.69 -8.52 -20.77
N ARG A 125 15.97 -8.98 -19.73
CA ARG A 125 14.70 -9.69 -19.90
C ARG A 125 13.63 -8.80 -20.53
N SER A 126 13.50 -7.55 -20.11
CA SER A 126 12.57 -6.60 -20.72
C SER A 126 12.88 -6.33 -22.20
N ALA A 127 14.15 -6.15 -22.55
CA ALA A 127 14.56 -5.91 -23.94
C ALA A 127 14.31 -7.14 -24.82
N SER A 128 14.64 -8.34 -24.33
CA SER A 128 14.37 -9.60 -25.03
C SER A 128 12.88 -9.78 -25.29
N THR A 129 12.04 -9.66 -24.26
CA THR A 129 10.60 -9.84 -24.40
C THR A 129 9.98 -8.79 -25.31
N ALA A 130 10.43 -7.53 -25.24
CA ALA A 130 9.99 -6.49 -26.16
C ALA A 130 10.36 -6.85 -27.61
N ALA A 131 11.60 -7.27 -27.87
CA ALA A 131 12.05 -7.68 -29.20
C ALA A 131 11.22 -8.87 -29.75
N ASP A 132 10.95 -9.87 -28.91
CA ASP A 132 10.16 -11.05 -29.28
C ASP A 132 8.72 -10.66 -29.67
N LEU A 133 8.08 -9.81 -28.88
CA LEU A 133 6.71 -9.35 -29.14
C LEU A 133 6.64 -8.46 -30.38
N LYS A 134 7.60 -7.54 -30.56
CA LYS A 134 7.70 -6.74 -31.78
C LYS A 134 7.91 -7.62 -33.03
N GLY A 135 8.73 -8.66 -32.91
CA GLY A 135 8.91 -9.68 -33.94
C GLY A 135 7.61 -10.41 -34.28
N GLN A 136 6.79 -10.75 -33.28
CA GLN A 136 5.48 -11.38 -33.48
C GLN A 136 4.49 -10.49 -34.22
N ILE A 137 4.45 -9.17 -33.94
CA ILE A 137 3.61 -8.21 -34.69
C ILE A 137 3.98 -8.25 -36.17
N ARG A 138 5.27 -8.08 -36.49
CA ARG A 138 5.77 -8.08 -37.87
C ARG A 138 5.46 -9.40 -38.57
N ALA A 139 5.82 -10.52 -37.96
CA ALA A 139 5.56 -11.85 -38.52
C ALA A 139 4.07 -12.15 -38.75
N ARG A 140 3.15 -11.54 -37.98
CA ARG A 140 1.70 -11.66 -38.19
C ARG A 140 1.22 -10.79 -39.35
N LEU A 141 1.70 -9.55 -39.43
CA LEU A 141 1.36 -8.64 -40.53
C LEU A 141 1.97 -9.10 -41.86
N ASP A 142 3.16 -9.69 -41.85
CA ASP A 142 3.83 -10.18 -43.07
C ASP A 142 3.17 -11.43 -43.66
N LYS A 143 2.43 -12.20 -42.84
CA LYS A 143 1.62 -13.34 -43.31
C LYS A 143 0.38 -12.93 -44.08
N LEU A 144 -0.06 -11.67 -43.96
CA LEU A 144 -1.25 -11.17 -44.63
C LEU A 144 -0.84 -10.40 -45.90
N PRO A 145 -1.31 -10.80 -47.10
CA PRO A 145 -1.05 -10.04 -48.31
C PRO A 145 -1.77 -8.69 -48.27
N PHE A 146 -1.26 -7.68 -48.97
CA PHE A 146 -1.99 -6.42 -49.15
C PHE A 146 -3.17 -6.63 -50.08
N ALA A 147 -4.34 -6.10 -49.71
CA ALA A 147 -5.52 -6.13 -50.59
C ALA A 147 -5.31 -5.32 -51.88
N ALA A 148 -4.53 -4.22 -51.80
CA ALA A 148 -4.05 -3.45 -52.95
C ALA A 148 -2.63 -2.96 -52.65
N PRO A 149 -1.58 -3.61 -53.17
CA PRO A 149 -0.20 -3.22 -52.90
C PRO A 149 0.13 -1.87 -53.55
N SER A 150 0.67 -0.93 -52.78
CA SER A 150 1.19 0.36 -53.25
C SER A 150 2.28 0.87 -52.33
N GLU A 151 3.17 1.73 -52.83
CA GLU A 151 4.20 2.39 -52.00
C GLU A 151 3.58 3.16 -50.83
N GLU A 152 2.38 3.73 -51.01
CA GLU A 152 1.65 4.43 -49.96
C GLU A 152 1.18 3.47 -48.84
N GLN A 153 0.74 2.26 -49.18
CA GLN A 153 0.37 1.24 -48.20
C GLN A 153 1.57 0.73 -47.40
N GLU A 154 2.73 0.61 -48.04
CA GLU A 154 3.98 0.24 -47.37
C GLU A 154 4.45 1.34 -46.41
N ALA A 155 4.36 2.61 -46.80
CA ALA A 155 4.67 3.74 -45.94
C ALA A 155 3.72 3.83 -44.73
N LEU A 156 2.42 3.60 -44.93
CA LEU A 156 1.43 3.56 -43.84
C LEU A 156 1.66 2.37 -42.90
N GLN A 157 2.04 1.20 -43.43
CA GLN A 157 2.42 0.06 -42.60
C GLN A 157 3.65 0.39 -41.74
N ALA A 158 4.67 1.04 -42.29
CA ALA A 158 5.86 1.43 -41.55
C ALA A 158 5.52 2.38 -40.38
N ALA A 159 4.70 3.40 -40.64
CA ALA A 159 4.23 4.33 -39.60
C ALA A 159 3.36 3.62 -38.52
N TYR A 160 2.54 2.65 -38.93
CA TYR A 160 1.77 1.83 -38.00
C TYR A 160 2.67 0.95 -37.12
N LEU A 161 3.68 0.33 -37.70
CA LEU A 161 4.64 -0.52 -36.99
C LEU A 161 5.46 0.27 -35.98
N GLU A 162 5.91 1.47 -36.32
CA GLU A 162 6.61 2.36 -35.38
C GLU A 162 5.72 2.73 -34.19
N TRP A 163 4.45 3.07 -34.45
CA TRP A 163 3.47 3.30 -33.38
C TRP A 163 3.28 2.04 -32.52
N ALA A 164 3.13 0.86 -33.13
CA ALA A 164 2.90 -0.39 -32.42
C ALA A 164 4.11 -0.80 -31.57
N ASP A 165 5.33 -0.63 -32.09
CA ASP A 165 6.58 -0.89 -31.37
C ASP A 165 6.68 -0.04 -30.09
N ALA A 166 6.35 1.26 -30.18
CA ALA A 166 6.33 2.15 -29.03
C ALA A 166 5.32 1.70 -27.96
N ARG A 167 4.14 1.22 -28.38
CA ARG A 167 3.11 0.70 -27.44
C ARG A 167 3.54 -0.61 -26.78
N VAL A 168 4.29 -1.47 -27.48
CA VAL A 168 4.86 -2.69 -26.87
C VAL A 168 5.86 -2.32 -25.78
N ASP A 169 6.73 -1.34 -26.02
CA ASP A 169 7.70 -0.88 -25.01
C ASP A 169 7.01 -0.29 -23.78
N GLU A 170 5.96 0.50 -23.98
CA GLU A 170 5.13 1.05 -22.89
C GLU A 170 4.45 -0.06 -22.08
N ARG A 171 3.85 -1.05 -22.75
CA ARG A 171 3.18 -2.19 -22.09
C ARG A 171 4.17 -3.07 -21.33
N ILE A 172 5.37 -3.34 -21.87
CA ILE A 172 6.42 -4.08 -21.15
C ILE A 172 6.96 -3.29 -19.96
N THR A 173 7.09 -1.96 -20.10
CA THR A 173 7.52 -1.09 -18.99
C THR A 173 6.49 -1.08 -17.86
N ALA A 174 5.20 -1.07 -18.20
CA ALA A 174 4.08 -1.01 -17.27
C ALA A 174 3.82 -2.34 -16.56
N PHE A 175 3.73 -3.45 -17.31
CA PHE A 175 3.42 -4.76 -16.75
C PHE A 175 4.67 -5.49 -16.23
N GLY A 176 5.83 -5.26 -16.84
CA GLY A 176 7.06 -6.00 -16.62
C GLY A 176 7.20 -7.23 -17.54
N PRO A 177 8.42 -7.74 -17.73
CA PRO A 177 8.70 -8.86 -18.64
C PRO A 177 8.01 -10.16 -18.21
N ASP A 178 7.83 -10.38 -16.91
CA ASP A 178 7.31 -11.64 -16.36
C ASP A 178 5.78 -11.66 -16.17
N ALA A 179 5.08 -10.59 -16.56
CA ALA A 179 3.65 -10.42 -16.33
C ALA A 179 2.75 -11.11 -17.38
N GLY A 180 3.34 -11.71 -18.42
CA GLY A 180 2.63 -12.53 -19.38
C GLY A 180 1.76 -11.75 -20.38
N TYR A 181 2.17 -10.52 -20.73
CA TYR A 181 1.61 -9.78 -21.86
C TYR A 181 1.92 -10.49 -23.18
N GLN A 182 0.95 -10.49 -24.10
CA GLN A 182 1.02 -11.16 -25.40
C GLN A 182 0.47 -10.22 -26.48
N ILE A 183 0.96 -10.32 -27.72
CA ILE A 183 0.47 -9.50 -28.86
C ILE A 183 -0.89 -9.99 -29.36
N VAL A 184 -1.23 -11.26 -29.16
CA VAL A 184 -2.49 -11.87 -29.62
C VAL A 184 -2.95 -12.87 -28.58
N GLY A 185 -4.00 -12.55 -27.85
CA GLY A 185 -4.59 -13.40 -26.81
C GLY A 185 -4.67 -12.73 -25.44
N ASP A 186 -5.60 -13.19 -24.61
CA ASP A 186 -5.83 -12.59 -23.30
C ASP A 186 -4.59 -12.69 -22.40
N MET A 187 -4.28 -11.59 -21.72
CA MET A 187 -3.14 -11.53 -20.81
C MET A 187 -3.34 -12.49 -19.63
N LYS A 188 -2.25 -13.10 -19.14
CA LYS A 188 -2.33 -13.92 -17.92
C LYS A 188 -2.70 -13.05 -16.73
N THR A 189 -3.60 -13.56 -15.88
CA THR A 189 -3.95 -12.90 -14.62
C THR A 189 -2.80 -13.00 -13.62
N ALA A 190 -2.78 -12.11 -12.62
CA ALA A 190 -1.83 -12.23 -11.51
C ALA A 190 -2.04 -13.53 -10.73
N GLY A 191 -3.29 -13.96 -10.53
CA GLY A 191 -3.65 -15.25 -9.95
C GLY A 191 -2.97 -15.52 -8.60
N ALA A 192 -2.43 -16.72 -8.43
CA ALA A 192 -1.79 -17.15 -7.18
C ALA A 192 -0.58 -16.30 -6.77
N LYS A 193 0.11 -15.64 -7.71
CA LYS A 193 1.25 -14.75 -7.41
C LYS A 193 0.83 -13.55 -6.56
N ALA A 194 -0.47 -13.22 -6.54
CA ALA A 194 -1.01 -12.14 -5.72
C ALA A 194 -1.37 -12.55 -4.28
N ALA A 195 -1.27 -13.82 -3.90
CA ALA A 195 -1.73 -14.28 -2.58
C ALA A 195 -1.02 -13.57 -1.41
N TRP A 196 0.30 -13.43 -1.49
CA TRP A 196 1.11 -12.75 -0.48
C TRP A 196 0.82 -11.23 -0.38
N PRO A 197 0.79 -10.45 -1.48
CA PRO A 197 0.42 -9.04 -1.39
C PRO A 197 -1.05 -8.81 -0.99
N ILE A 198 -1.97 -9.71 -1.36
CA ILE A 198 -3.35 -9.68 -0.86
C ILE A 198 -3.36 -9.85 0.67
N ALA A 199 -2.62 -10.85 1.20
CA ALA A 199 -2.53 -11.08 2.64
C ALA A 199 -1.99 -9.86 3.40
N TYR A 200 -0.98 -9.18 2.84
CA TYR A 200 -0.45 -7.94 3.40
C TYR A 200 -1.49 -6.81 3.44
N GLU A 201 -2.20 -6.55 2.33
CA GLU A 201 -3.23 -5.51 2.29
C GLU A 201 -4.40 -5.85 3.23
N CYS A 202 -4.75 -7.13 3.39
CA CYS A 202 -5.71 -7.59 4.40
C CYS A 202 -5.24 -7.29 5.82
N LEU A 203 -3.98 -7.61 6.17
CA LEU A 203 -3.41 -7.28 7.48
C LEU A 203 -3.42 -5.76 7.73
N ARG A 204 -3.07 -4.97 6.71
CA ARG A 204 -3.12 -3.51 6.76
C ARG A 204 -4.55 -3.01 7.03
N ALA A 205 -5.55 -3.55 6.32
CA ALA A 205 -6.95 -3.21 6.53
C ALA A 205 -7.45 -3.62 7.93
N PHE A 206 -7.02 -4.77 8.43
CA PHE A 206 -7.32 -5.21 9.80
C PHE A 206 -6.80 -4.21 10.84
N VAL A 207 -5.53 -3.82 10.74
CA VAL A 207 -4.90 -2.86 11.67
C VAL A 207 -5.63 -1.52 11.63
N ILE A 208 -5.92 -0.98 10.45
CA ILE A 208 -6.65 0.30 10.30
C ILE A 208 -8.05 0.19 10.92
N GLY A 209 -8.78 -0.89 10.65
CA GLY A 209 -10.14 -1.10 11.15
C GLY A 209 -10.19 -1.34 12.66
N SER A 210 -9.23 -2.08 13.21
CA SER A 210 -9.18 -2.45 14.62
C SER A 210 -8.71 -1.33 15.54
N MET A 211 -7.88 -0.40 15.06
CA MET A 211 -7.30 0.64 15.92
C MET A 211 -8.18 1.90 16.04
N ARG A 212 -8.88 2.34 14.99
CA ARG A 212 -9.59 3.64 15.02
C ARG A 212 -10.89 3.58 15.82
N THR A 213 -11.92 2.98 15.24
CA THR A 213 -13.29 3.03 15.76
C THR A 213 -13.48 2.22 17.05
N PRO A 214 -12.93 1.00 17.19
CA PRO A 214 -13.06 0.18 18.41
C PRO A 214 -12.63 0.87 19.70
N PHE A 215 -11.47 1.53 19.69
CA PHE A 215 -10.95 2.25 20.85
C PHE A 215 -11.83 3.45 21.23
N GLY A 216 -12.31 4.20 20.23
CA GLY A 216 -13.28 5.26 20.45
C GLY A 216 -14.59 4.75 21.05
N LEU A 217 -15.12 3.63 20.55
CA LEU A 217 -16.35 3.02 21.08
C LEU A 217 -16.17 2.55 22.53
N ALA A 218 -15.06 1.89 22.85
CA ALA A 218 -14.76 1.43 24.20
C ALA A 218 -14.61 2.58 25.20
N ALA A 219 -13.95 3.67 24.81
CA ALA A 219 -13.80 4.86 25.64
C ALA A 219 -15.14 5.57 25.89
N GLY A 220 -15.97 5.72 24.85
CA GLY A 220 -17.32 6.26 24.99
C GLY A 220 -18.19 5.40 25.92
N ALA A 221 -18.17 4.08 25.73
CA ALA A 221 -18.92 3.14 26.56
C ALA A 221 -18.49 3.16 28.03
N ALA A 222 -17.18 3.26 28.30
CA ALA A 222 -16.67 3.38 29.68
C ALA A 222 -17.10 4.71 30.33
N TYR A 223 -17.11 5.81 29.56
CA TYR A 223 -17.53 7.12 30.04
C TYR A 223 -19.04 7.21 30.31
N ASP A 224 -19.85 6.62 29.43
CA ASP A 224 -21.31 6.54 29.58
C ASP A 224 -21.70 5.58 30.71
N GLY A 225 -20.97 4.48 30.91
CA GLY A 225 -21.23 3.50 31.97
C GLY A 225 -21.06 4.05 33.39
N ALA A 226 -20.34 5.16 33.56
CA ALA A 226 -20.17 5.85 34.83
C ALA A 226 -21.26 6.91 35.12
N ARG A 227 -22.24 7.07 34.21
CA ARG A 227 -23.23 8.15 34.24
C ARG A 227 -24.65 7.63 34.03
N ALA A 228 -25.63 8.50 34.28
CA ALA A 228 -27.01 8.21 33.92
C ALA A 228 -27.10 8.01 32.39
N PRO A 229 -27.76 6.93 31.90
CA PRO A 229 -27.84 6.65 30.47
C PRO A 229 -28.33 7.84 29.66
N GLY A 230 -27.56 8.25 28.65
CA GLY A 230 -27.92 9.32 27.73
C GLY A 230 -27.77 10.75 28.27
N SER A 231 -27.39 10.96 29.53
CA SER A 231 -27.31 12.30 30.13
C SER A 231 -26.21 13.18 29.52
N GLU A 232 -25.16 12.58 28.95
CA GLU A 232 -23.99 13.29 28.40
C GLU A 232 -23.57 12.80 27.00
N THR A 233 -24.55 12.60 26.12
CA THR A 233 -24.32 12.06 24.75
C THR A 233 -23.25 12.84 23.97
N LEU A 234 -23.22 14.18 24.08
CA LEU A 234 -22.24 15.01 23.39
C LEU A 234 -20.81 14.82 23.94
N SER A 235 -20.66 14.74 25.26
CA SER A 235 -19.37 14.52 25.91
C SER A 235 -18.81 13.13 25.59
N SER A 236 -19.65 12.10 25.65
CA SER A 236 -19.29 10.72 25.28
C SER A 236 -18.86 10.64 23.80
N THR A 237 -19.60 11.27 22.90
CA THR A 237 -19.24 11.33 21.47
C THR A 237 -17.91 12.04 21.24
N THR A 238 -17.69 13.15 21.96
CA THR A 238 -16.45 13.92 21.86
C THR A 238 -15.25 13.10 22.35
N LEU A 239 -15.39 12.43 23.51
CA LEU A 239 -14.35 11.55 24.03
C LEU A 239 -14.09 10.36 23.09
N SER A 240 -15.14 9.73 22.58
CA SER A 240 -15.06 8.65 21.62
C SER A 240 -14.30 9.08 20.35
N GLY A 241 -14.61 10.25 19.81
CA GLY A 241 -13.92 10.83 18.66
C GLY A 241 -12.47 11.20 18.96
N ALA A 242 -12.20 11.75 20.14
CA ALA A 242 -10.85 12.10 20.60
C ALA A 242 -9.95 10.85 20.71
N VAL A 243 -10.42 9.78 21.35
CA VAL A 243 -9.66 8.52 21.49
C VAL A 243 -9.51 7.82 20.14
N ALA A 244 -10.57 7.77 19.32
CA ALA A 244 -10.46 7.26 17.95
C ALA A 244 -9.43 8.04 17.12
N GLY A 245 -9.36 9.36 17.32
CA GLY A 245 -8.36 10.23 16.71
C GLY A 245 -6.93 9.92 17.15
N LEU A 246 -6.70 9.76 18.45
CA LEU A 246 -5.38 9.38 18.97
C LEU A 246 -4.91 8.05 18.37
N MET A 247 -5.80 7.05 18.34
CA MET A 247 -5.46 5.74 17.78
C MET A 247 -5.32 5.76 16.26
N SER A 248 -6.09 6.61 15.58
CA SER A 248 -5.91 6.87 14.15
C SER A 248 -4.57 7.53 13.86
N TYR A 249 -4.10 8.45 14.68
CA TYR A 249 -2.77 9.05 14.54
C TYR A 249 -1.68 7.98 14.72
N THR A 250 -1.78 7.15 15.77
CA THR A 250 -0.83 6.06 15.99
C THR A 250 -0.82 5.07 14.82
N SER A 251 -1.98 4.71 14.27
CA SER A 251 -2.04 3.78 13.13
C SER A 251 -1.56 4.42 11.82
N ASP A 252 -2.13 5.54 11.41
CA ASP A 252 -1.88 6.16 10.10
C ASP A 252 -0.49 6.82 10.01
N THR A 253 0.08 7.30 11.13
CA THR A 253 1.33 8.07 11.12
C THR A 253 2.54 7.25 11.58
N LEU A 254 2.34 6.22 12.40
CA LEU A 254 3.44 5.40 12.93
C LEU A 254 3.42 3.98 12.38
N LEU A 255 2.36 3.23 12.66
CA LEU A 255 2.35 1.78 12.40
C LEU A 255 2.24 1.43 10.91
N ILE A 256 1.30 2.03 10.18
CA ILE A 256 1.11 1.75 8.75
C ILE A 256 2.33 2.21 7.93
N PRO A 257 2.91 3.41 8.16
CA PRO A 257 4.16 3.79 7.50
C PRO A 257 5.34 2.88 7.86
N ALA A 258 5.44 2.41 9.11
CA ALA A 258 6.47 1.45 9.51
C ALA A 258 6.31 0.11 8.76
N MET A 259 5.09 -0.44 8.72
CA MET A 259 4.77 -1.64 7.93
C MET A 259 5.11 -1.44 6.46
N ASP A 260 4.72 -0.29 5.88
CA ASP A 260 4.97 0.00 4.47
C ASP A 260 6.47 0.12 4.16
N ARG A 261 7.26 0.68 5.08
CA ARG A 261 8.73 0.74 4.93
C ARG A 261 9.36 -0.65 5.01
N ARG A 262 8.99 -1.48 5.98
CA ARG A 262 9.54 -2.84 6.09
C ARG A 262 9.08 -3.73 4.93
N ALA A 263 7.85 -3.58 4.45
CA ALA A 263 7.37 -4.27 3.26
C ALA A 263 8.19 -3.89 2.01
N ARG A 264 8.56 -2.61 1.86
CA ARG A 264 9.45 -2.17 0.78
C ARG A 264 10.85 -2.76 0.90
N VAL A 265 11.41 -2.80 2.10
CA VAL A 265 12.72 -3.43 2.37
C VAL A 265 12.70 -4.92 2.03
N ALA A 266 11.61 -5.61 2.35
CA ALA A 266 11.38 -7.00 1.97
C ALA A 266 11.11 -7.20 0.47
N ASN A 267 11.00 -6.12 -0.32
CA ASN A 267 10.63 -6.13 -1.73
C ASN A 267 9.26 -6.81 -2.00
N LEU A 268 8.28 -6.50 -1.15
CA LEU A 268 6.91 -6.99 -1.29
C LEU A 268 6.22 -6.36 -2.52
N PRO A 269 5.72 -7.16 -3.48
CA PRO A 269 4.95 -6.64 -4.60
C PRO A 269 3.67 -5.94 -4.13
N ARG A 270 3.15 -4.98 -4.88
CA ARG A 270 1.82 -4.40 -4.64
C ARG A 270 1.07 -4.18 -5.93
N PHE A 271 -0.26 -4.23 -5.86
CA PHE A 271 -1.08 -3.85 -7.00
C PHE A 271 -0.94 -2.35 -7.28
N GLN A 272 -0.55 -2.03 -8.49
CA GLN A 272 -0.49 -0.68 -9.02
C GLN A 272 -1.42 -0.59 -10.23
N ALA A 273 -2.32 0.40 -10.24
CA ALA A 273 -3.16 0.65 -11.39
C ALA A 273 -2.30 1.04 -12.59
N ILE A 274 -2.56 0.39 -13.73
CA ILE A 274 -1.92 0.75 -14.99
C ILE A 274 -2.57 2.01 -15.54
N ASP A 275 -1.77 2.92 -16.08
CA ASP A 275 -2.30 4.12 -16.74
C ASP A 275 -3.29 3.70 -17.86
N PRO A 276 -4.55 4.18 -17.84
CA PRO A 276 -5.52 3.91 -18.88
C PRO A 276 -5.02 4.20 -20.30
N LYS A 277 -4.05 5.12 -20.46
CA LYS A 277 -3.40 5.41 -21.75
C LYS A 277 -2.55 4.25 -22.28
N ILE A 278 -1.95 3.45 -21.41
CA ILE A 278 -1.13 2.29 -21.80
C ILE A 278 -2.04 1.13 -22.21
N LEU A 279 -3.19 1.01 -21.56
CA LEU A 279 -4.23 0.03 -21.90
C LEU A 279 -4.86 0.43 -23.24
N VAL A 280 -5.51 1.59 -23.30
CA VAL A 280 -6.14 2.16 -24.50
C VAL A 280 -5.24 3.27 -25.03
N PRO A 281 -4.33 2.97 -25.98
CA PRO A 281 -3.44 3.98 -26.55
C PRO A 281 -4.16 5.03 -27.37
N ASP A 282 -3.48 6.12 -27.67
CA ASP A 282 -3.96 7.08 -28.65
C ASP A 282 -4.07 6.38 -30.02
N PRO A 283 -5.07 6.76 -30.84
CA PRO A 283 -5.33 6.08 -32.10
C PRO A 283 -4.07 6.05 -32.99
N PRO A 284 -3.83 4.95 -33.71
CA PRO A 284 -2.66 4.81 -34.59
C PRO A 284 -2.72 5.84 -35.73
N PRO A 285 -1.57 6.21 -36.33
CA PRO A 285 -1.51 7.17 -37.44
C PRO A 285 -2.22 6.69 -38.71
N ALA A 286 -2.42 5.37 -38.84
CA ALA A 286 -3.20 4.72 -39.88
C ALA A 286 -4.08 3.63 -39.26
N LEU A 287 -5.27 3.40 -39.79
CA LEU A 287 -6.17 2.36 -39.34
C LEU A 287 -5.88 1.07 -40.09
N LEU A 288 -5.69 -0.03 -39.36
CA LEU A 288 -5.53 -1.36 -39.93
C LEU A 288 -6.89 -2.02 -40.11
N GLU A 289 -7.23 -2.35 -41.35
CA GLU A 289 -8.40 -3.15 -41.71
C GLU A 289 -7.91 -4.49 -42.26
N ILE A 290 -8.40 -5.60 -41.68
CA ILE A 290 -8.14 -6.95 -42.16
C ILE A 290 -9.41 -7.43 -42.85
N THR A 291 -9.40 -7.49 -44.18
CA THR A 291 -10.50 -7.98 -45.00
C THR A 291 -10.22 -9.40 -45.49
N ALA A 292 -11.20 -10.04 -46.16
CA ALA A 292 -10.99 -11.33 -46.81
C ALA A 292 -9.94 -11.28 -47.94
N GLU A 293 -9.68 -10.09 -48.49
CA GLU A 293 -8.73 -9.85 -49.58
C GLU A 293 -7.30 -9.59 -49.08
N GLY A 294 -7.13 -9.27 -47.79
CA GLY A 294 -5.83 -9.00 -47.20
C GLY A 294 -5.86 -7.88 -46.16
N LYS A 295 -4.66 -7.37 -45.82
CA LYS A 295 -4.51 -6.18 -44.98
C LYS A 295 -4.62 -4.90 -45.82
N ARG A 296 -5.23 -3.86 -45.25
CA ARG A 296 -5.30 -2.51 -45.81
C ARG A 296 -5.10 -1.49 -44.70
N PHE A 297 -4.34 -0.44 -44.98
CA PHE A 297 -4.16 0.71 -44.10
C PHE A 297 -4.89 1.93 -44.67
N THR A 298 -5.75 2.56 -43.87
CA THR A 298 -6.52 3.74 -44.29
C THR A 298 -6.17 4.95 -43.41
N ARG A 299 -6.17 6.15 -44.00
CA ARG A 299 -6.04 7.38 -43.21
C ARG A 299 -7.36 7.71 -42.53
N HIS A 300 -7.29 8.42 -41.41
CA HIS A 300 -8.49 8.86 -40.70
C HIS A 300 -9.41 9.71 -41.59
N GLY A 301 -10.70 9.37 -41.61
CA GLY A 301 -11.71 10.09 -42.41
C GLY A 301 -11.62 9.84 -43.92
N GLU A 302 -10.81 8.88 -44.36
CA GLU A 302 -10.77 8.43 -45.75
C GLU A 302 -11.89 7.40 -46.00
N GLY A 303 -12.81 7.70 -46.92
CA GLY A 303 -13.95 6.84 -47.21
C GLY A 303 -14.94 6.75 -46.03
N ASN A 304 -15.26 5.53 -45.61
CA ASN A 304 -16.14 5.25 -44.46
C ASN A 304 -15.37 5.09 -43.12
N SER A 305 -14.06 5.37 -43.11
CA SER A 305 -13.25 5.22 -41.90
C SER A 305 -13.55 6.33 -40.90
N ALA A 306 -13.46 5.99 -39.61
CA ALA A 306 -13.73 6.94 -38.53
C ALA A 306 -12.76 8.13 -38.58
N THR A 307 -13.27 9.32 -38.25
CA THR A 307 -12.45 10.51 -38.18
C THR A 307 -11.59 10.49 -36.91
N LEU A 308 -10.45 11.19 -36.94
CA LEU A 308 -9.55 11.28 -35.78
C LEU A 308 -10.22 11.86 -34.52
N PRO A 309 -11.10 12.88 -34.60
CA PRO A 309 -11.88 13.35 -33.45
C PRO A 309 -12.81 12.29 -32.86
N GLU A 310 -13.49 11.49 -33.70
CA GLU A 310 -14.37 10.41 -33.23
C GLU A 310 -13.59 9.32 -32.50
N LEU A 311 -12.44 8.90 -33.04
CA LEU A 311 -11.57 7.92 -32.39
C LEU A 311 -11.00 8.45 -31.07
N LYS A 312 -10.68 9.76 -31.00
CA LYS A 312 -10.27 10.40 -29.75
C LYS A 312 -11.39 10.44 -28.72
N ALA A 313 -12.64 10.68 -29.12
CA ALA A 313 -13.79 10.64 -28.22
C ALA A 313 -14.04 9.22 -27.69
N GLN A 314 -14.02 8.20 -28.56
CA GLN A 314 -14.18 6.80 -28.15
C GLN A 314 -13.07 6.33 -27.20
N THR A 315 -11.81 6.68 -27.50
CA THR A 315 -10.68 6.35 -26.60
C THR A 315 -10.80 7.08 -25.26
N TYR A 316 -11.27 8.32 -25.24
CA TYR A 316 -11.56 9.05 -24.00
C TYR A 316 -12.62 8.34 -23.15
N ASP A 317 -13.75 7.95 -23.75
CA ASP A 317 -14.84 7.26 -23.04
C ASP A 317 -14.40 5.91 -22.48
N LEU A 318 -13.63 5.13 -23.27
CA LEU A 318 -13.05 3.87 -22.81
C LEU A 318 -12.08 4.08 -21.63
N ARG A 319 -11.21 5.09 -21.70
CA ARG A 319 -10.29 5.44 -20.60
C ARG A 319 -11.02 5.87 -19.34
N GLN A 320 -12.11 6.63 -19.48
CA GLN A 320 -12.97 7.02 -18.35
C GLN A 320 -13.59 5.79 -17.69
N GLY A 321 -14.14 4.86 -18.48
CA GLY A 321 -14.68 3.58 -17.97
C GLY A 321 -13.63 2.75 -17.22
N ILE A 322 -12.42 2.64 -17.77
CA ILE A 322 -11.29 1.97 -17.10
C ILE A 322 -10.95 2.67 -15.78
N THR A 323 -10.83 3.99 -15.78
CA THR A 323 -10.48 4.79 -14.60
C THR A 323 -11.52 4.61 -13.50
N GLN A 324 -12.81 4.62 -13.86
CA GLN A 324 -13.90 4.40 -12.92
C GLN A 324 -13.82 3.00 -12.32
N TRP A 325 -13.58 1.97 -13.14
CA TRP A 325 -13.49 0.59 -12.65
C TRP A 325 -12.24 0.33 -11.80
N GLN A 326 -11.10 0.92 -12.16
CA GLN A 326 -9.90 0.91 -11.33
C GLN A 326 -10.16 1.58 -9.98
N SER A 327 -10.86 2.72 -9.97
CA SER A 327 -11.31 3.40 -8.75
C SER A 327 -12.21 2.51 -7.88
N THR A 328 -13.09 1.72 -8.49
CA THR A 328 -13.92 0.73 -7.78
C THR A 328 -13.06 -0.33 -7.10
N LEU A 329 -12.11 -0.94 -7.81
CA LEU A 329 -11.24 -1.95 -7.24
C LEU A 329 -10.21 -1.40 -6.24
N ASP A 330 -9.87 -0.11 -6.32
CA ASP A 330 -8.98 0.57 -5.37
C ASP A 330 -9.69 1.07 -4.09
N ASP A 331 -10.98 0.79 -3.94
CA ASP A 331 -11.83 1.28 -2.84
C ASP A 331 -11.95 2.82 -2.80
N LYS A 332 -11.88 3.47 -3.97
CA LYS A 332 -11.99 4.93 -4.13
C LYS A 332 -13.33 5.36 -4.73
N SER A 333 -14.09 4.42 -5.27
CA SER A 333 -15.37 4.72 -5.94
C SER A 333 -16.53 4.90 -4.96
N LEU A 334 -17.57 5.60 -5.42
CA LEU A 334 -18.87 5.62 -4.74
C LEU A 334 -19.52 4.22 -4.70
N ASP A 335 -19.26 3.38 -5.72
CA ASP A 335 -19.89 2.06 -5.87
C ASP A 335 -19.47 1.06 -4.78
N THR A 336 -18.30 1.23 -4.18
CA THR A 336 -17.83 0.41 -3.05
C THR A 336 -18.24 0.95 -1.68
N LEU A 337 -18.81 2.16 -1.60
CA LEU A 337 -19.13 2.80 -0.32
C LEU A 337 -20.08 1.98 0.55
N LEU A 338 -21.01 1.22 -0.07
CA LEU A 338 -21.98 0.40 0.66
C LEU A 338 -21.47 -1.01 0.99
N LEU A 339 -20.34 -1.44 0.40
CA LEU A 339 -19.80 -2.77 0.62
C LEU A 339 -19.36 -2.96 2.08
N LYS A 340 -18.54 -2.04 2.58
CA LYS A 340 -18.00 -2.09 3.95
C LYS A 340 -19.08 -1.96 5.03
N PRO A 341 -20.03 -1.01 4.97
CA PRO A 341 -21.15 -0.94 5.91
C PRO A 341 -22.01 -2.21 5.93
N THR A 342 -22.29 -2.81 4.77
CA THR A 342 -23.06 -4.06 4.70
C THR A 342 -22.34 -5.21 5.40
N ILE A 343 -21.04 -5.37 5.14
CA ILE A 343 -20.21 -6.39 5.80
C ILE A 343 -20.16 -6.12 7.32
N ASN A 344 -19.91 -4.87 7.72
CA ASN A 344 -19.90 -4.45 9.13
C ASN A 344 -21.23 -4.72 9.84
N ALA A 345 -22.37 -4.49 9.16
CA ALA A 345 -23.68 -4.79 9.70
C ALA A 345 -23.84 -6.30 9.98
N GLY A 346 -23.37 -7.16 9.06
CA GLY A 346 -23.34 -8.61 9.25
C GLY A 346 -22.49 -9.05 10.44
N PHE A 347 -21.25 -8.58 10.53
CA PHE A 347 -20.37 -8.89 11.69
C PHE A 347 -20.94 -8.37 13.01
N ASN A 348 -21.54 -7.17 13.03
CA ASN A 348 -22.17 -6.62 14.23
C ASN A 348 -23.46 -7.36 14.62
N ALA A 349 -24.23 -7.88 13.66
CA ALA A 349 -25.36 -8.75 13.93
C ALA A 349 -24.91 -10.05 14.61
N ALA A 350 -23.85 -10.70 14.08
CA ALA A 350 -23.26 -11.89 14.69
C ALA A 350 -22.66 -11.61 16.09
N ARG A 351 -22.06 -10.44 16.31
CA ARG A 351 -21.57 -10.03 17.64
C ARG A 351 -22.68 -9.99 18.70
N ARG A 352 -23.90 -9.64 18.31
CA ARG A 352 -25.04 -9.45 19.22
C ARG A 352 -25.78 -10.72 19.60
N THR A 353 -25.52 -11.83 18.91
CA THR A 353 -26.04 -13.14 19.29
C THR A 353 -25.19 -13.84 20.36
N SER A 354 -24.12 -13.18 20.83
CA SER A 354 -23.31 -13.71 21.92
C SER A 354 -23.93 -13.35 23.27
N ASP A 355 -24.33 -14.36 24.02
CA ASP A 355 -24.91 -14.24 25.37
C ASP A 355 -23.86 -14.17 26.49
N ASP A 356 -22.56 -14.19 26.16
CA ASP A 356 -21.48 -14.20 27.15
C ASP A 356 -21.34 -12.82 27.84
N PRO A 357 -21.50 -12.71 29.17
CA PRO A 357 -21.35 -11.46 29.90
C PRO A 357 -19.95 -10.82 29.79
N GLY A 358 -18.90 -11.59 29.51
CA GLY A 358 -17.54 -11.07 29.28
C GLY A 358 -17.44 -10.12 28.09
N THR A 359 -18.33 -10.28 27.11
CA THR A 359 -18.43 -9.46 25.88
C THR A 359 -18.98 -8.05 26.10
N ARG A 360 -19.59 -7.80 27.27
CA ARG A 360 -20.21 -6.51 27.61
C ARG A 360 -19.27 -5.58 28.36
N THR A 361 -18.13 -6.07 28.86
CA THR A 361 -17.08 -5.24 29.48
C THR A 361 -16.45 -4.29 28.46
N PRO A 362 -15.89 -3.14 28.84
CA PRO A 362 -15.18 -2.25 27.90
C PRO A 362 -14.06 -2.97 27.13
N ALA A 363 -13.33 -3.88 27.79
CA ALA A 363 -12.30 -4.71 27.15
C ALA A 363 -12.89 -5.74 26.16
N GLY A 364 -13.99 -6.41 26.53
CA GLY A 364 -14.71 -7.32 25.64
C GLY A 364 -15.34 -6.61 24.44
N GLN A 365 -15.88 -5.41 24.65
CA GLN A 365 -16.39 -4.55 23.58
C GLN A 365 -15.28 -4.08 22.65
N LEU A 366 -14.11 -3.71 23.19
CA LEU A 366 -12.93 -3.37 22.40
C LEU A 366 -12.47 -4.56 21.55
N GLY A 367 -12.28 -5.74 22.16
CA GLY A 367 -11.83 -6.94 21.46
C GLY A 367 -12.80 -7.37 20.35
N LEU A 368 -14.09 -7.45 20.64
CA LEU A 368 -15.09 -7.86 19.64
C LEU A 368 -15.33 -6.81 18.56
N SER A 369 -15.30 -5.51 18.89
CA SER A 369 -15.43 -4.47 17.88
C SER A 369 -14.19 -4.39 17.00
N ALA A 370 -12.99 -4.63 17.56
CA ALA A 370 -11.76 -4.77 16.80
C ALA A 370 -11.82 -5.95 15.82
N LEU A 371 -12.29 -7.11 16.26
CA LEU A 371 -12.50 -8.27 15.39
C LEU A 371 -13.57 -8.03 14.33
N ALA A 372 -14.70 -7.41 14.69
CA ALA A 372 -15.79 -7.14 13.76
C ALA A 372 -15.40 -6.10 12.69
N ILE A 373 -14.88 -4.95 13.10
CA ILE A 373 -14.53 -3.85 12.19
C ILE A 373 -13.25 -4.17 11.42
N GLY A 374 -12.25 -4.74 12.09
CA GLY A 374 -11.02 -5.21 11.46
C GLY A 374 -11.29 -6.35 10.48
N GLY A 375 -12.09 -7.34 10.89
CA GLY A 375 -12.49 -8.47 10.05
C GLY A 375 -13.31 -8.07 8.84
N ALA A 376 -14.25 -7.12 9.00
CA ALA A 376 -14.97 -6.54 7.86
C ALA A 376 -14.02 -5.85 6.87
N GLY A 377 -13.01 -5.13 7.39
CA GLY A 377 -11.94 -4.54 6.57
C GLY A 377 -11.15 -5.60 5.81
N VAL A 378 -10.80 -6.72 6.45
CA VAL A 378 -10.13 -7.86 5.81
C VAL A 378 -10.99 -8.44 4.68
N VAL A 379 -12.27 -8.72 4.94
CA VAL A 379 -13.17 -9.31 3.93
C VAL A 379 -13.32 -8.37 2.72
N GLN A 380 -13.57 -7.09 2.97
CA GLN A 380 -13.67 -6.09 1.91
C GLN A 380 -12.36 -6.03 1.10
N LYS A 381 -11.21 -5.93 1.77
CA LYS A 381 -9.92 -5.80 1.10
C LYS A 381 -9.54 -7.07 0.34
N ALA A 382 -9.78 -8.24 0.92
CA ALA A 382 -9.60 -9.52 0.25
C ALA A 382 -10.45 -9.62 -1.02
N MET A 383 -11.73 -9.21 -0.95
CA MET A 383 -12.63 -9.21 -2.10
C MET A 383 -12.13 -8.29 -3.21
N LEU A 384 -11.71 -7.07 -2.87
CA LEU A 384 -11.21 -6.09 -3.84
C LEU A 384 -9.86 -6.51 -4.46
N GLU A 385 -8.88 -6.88 -3.65
CA GLU A 385 -7.54 -7.26 -4.14
C GLU A 385 -7.56 -8.62 -4.87
N THR A 386 -8.39 -9.58 -4.43
CA THR A 386 -8.65 -10.81 -5.22
C THR A 386 -9.36 -10.47 -6.53
N GLY A 387 -10.27 -9.49 -6.50
CA GLY A 387 -10.91 -8.94 -7.69
C GLY A 387 -9.88 -8.43 -8.71
N LYS A 388 -8.81 -7.76 -8.27
CA LYS A 388 -7.71 -7.33 -9.15
C LYS A 388 -6.91 -8.51 -9.71
N ALA A 389 -6.83 -9.61 -8.99
CA ALA A 389 -6.04 -10.79 -9.37
C ALA A 389 -6.73 -11.74 -10.36
N VAL A 390 -8.04 -11.57 -10.63
CA VAL A 390 -8.87 -12.52 -11.40
C VAL A 390 -9.33 -11.92 -12.73
N ALA A 391 -9.39 -12.73 -13.80
CA ALA A 391 -9.71 -12.29 -15.16
C ALA A 391 -11.08 -11.61 -15.31
N ARG A 392 -12.07 -12.06 -14.53
CA ARG A 392 -13.46 -11.57 -14.67
C ARG A 392 -13.61 -10.11 -14.24
N THR A 393 -12.80 -9.67 -13.29
CA THR A 393 -12.95 -8.38 -12.60
C THR A 393 -11.71 -7.51 -12.75
N GLY A 394 -10.51 -8.09 -12.72
CA GLY A 394 -9.23 -7.39 -12.81
C GLY A 394 -8.74 -7.19 -14.24
N GLN A 395 -9.47 -7.68 -15.25
CA GLN A 395 -9.16 -7.46 -16.66
C GLN A 395 -10.31 -6.83 -17.41
N MET A 396 -9.97 -6.03 -18.42
CA MET A 396 -10.95 -5.39 -19.30
C MET A 396 -10.60 -5.66 -20.76
N ARG A 397 -11.63 -5.76 -21.62
CA ARG A 397 -11.46 -5.86 -23.07
C ARG A 397 -11.04 -4.50 -23.61
N VAL A 398 -9.96 -4.49 -24.36
CA VAL A 398 -9.29 -3.31 -24.88
C VAL A 398 -8.89 -3.59 -26.34
N PRO A 399 -8.89 -2.58 -27.22
CA PRO A 399 -8.37 -2.75 -28.57
C PRO A 399 -6.94 -3.30 -28.59
N ASP A 400 -6.73 -4.34 -29.39
CA ASP A 400 -5.43 -4.93 -29.61
C ASP A 400 -4.61 -4.10 -30.63
N LEU A 401 -3.28 -4.25 -30.62
CA LEU A 401 -2.33 -3.60 -31.53
C LEU A 401 -2.42 -4.11 -32.97
N LEU A 402 -3.31 -5.07 -33.25
CA LEU A 402 -3.56 -5.63 -34.59
C LEU A 402 -5.02 -5.48 -35.04
N GLY A 403 -5.78 -4.55 -34.45
CA GLY A 403 -7.18 -4.28 -34.82
C GLY A 403 -8.22 -5.23 -34.21
N GLY A 404 -7.80 -6.11 -33.29
CA GLY A 404 -8.67 -7.01 -32.53
C GLY A 404 -9.10 -6.45 -31.16
N GLN A 405 -9.56 -7.35 -30.29
CA GLN A 405 -9.81 -7.08 -28.87
C GLN A 405 -9.01 -8.04 -28.02
N GLN A 406 -8.44 -7.55 -26.93
CA GLN A 406 -7.63 -8.31 -26.00
C GLN A 406 -8.03 -7.98 -24.56
N ARG A 407 -8.03 -8.97 -23.65
CA ARG A 407 -8.16 -8.69 -22.21
C ARG A 407 -6.81 -8.38 -21.60
N LEU A 408 -6.67 -7.19 -21.00
CA LEU A 408 -5.47 -6.76 -20.28
C LEU A 408 -5.77 -6.59 -18.79
N ASN A 409 -4.79 -6.87 -17.93
CA ASN A 409 -4.91 -6.59 -16.50
C ASN A 409 -4.97 -5.07 -16.28
N LEU A 410 -5.87 -4.64 -15.41
CA LEU A 410 -6.00 -3.23 -15.01
C LEU A 410 -4.96 -2.84 -13.97
N PHE A 411 -4.36 -3.82 -13.31
CA PHE A 411 -3.35 -3.65 -12.28
C PHE A 411 -2.16 -4.55 -12.57
N ALA A 412 -0.96 -4.04 -12.31
CA ALA A 412 0.27 -4.82 -12.30
C ALA A 412 0.74 -5.04 -10.85
N LEU A 413 1.45 -6.15 -10.62
CA LEU A 413 2.20 -6.37 -9.39
C LEU A 413 3.53 -5.63 -9.51
N ALA A 414 3.56 -4.39 -9.03
CA ALA A 414 4.75 -3.57 -9.03
C ALA A 414 5.67 -3.97 -7.88
N LEU A 415 6.96 -4.15 -8.19
CA LEU A 415 8.00 -4.37 -7.19
C LEU A 415 8.65 -3.04 -6.80
N PRO A 416 8.89 -2.81 -5.49
CA PRO A 416 9.69 -1.67 -5.03
C PRO A 416 11.10 -1.63 -5.65
N ASP A 417 11.77 -2.78 -5.76
CA ASP A 417 13.07 -2.93 -6.39
C ASP A 417 13.01 -4.04 -7.46
N LYS A 418 13.11 -3.62 -8.73
CA LYS A 418 13.05 -4.50 -9.91
C LYS A 418 14.31 -5.37 -10.07
N THR A 419 15.40 -5.07 -9.37
CA THR A 419 16.65 -5.84 -9.42
C THR A 419 16.65 -7.03 -8.46
N ARG A 420 15.66 -7.09 -7.54
CA ARG A 420 15.57 -8.09 -6.50
C ARG A 420 14.42 -9.06 -6.75
N ARG A 421 14.54 -10.27 -6.21
CA ARG A 421 13.43 -11.23 -6.19
C ARG A 421 12.25 -10.63 -5.40
N PRO A 422 10.99 -10.83 -5.83
CA PRO A 422 9.83 -10.45 -5.04
C PRO A 422 9.76 -11.27 -3.75
N ALA A 423 9.24 -10.68 -2.67
CA ALA A 423 8.93 -11.42 -1.44
C ALA A 423 7.90 -12.52 -1.70
N GLN A 424 8.11 -13.71 -1.11
CA GLN A 424 7.22 -14.85 -1.26
C GLN A 424 6.77 -15.43 0.10
N TRP A 425 5.79 -16.33 0.07
CA TRP A 425 5.34 -17.06 1.27
C TRP A 425 6.45 -17.83 1.98
N SER A 426 7.47 -18.31 1.25
CA SER A 426 8.65 -18.94 1.85
C SER A 426 9.42 -17.99 2.78
N ASP A 427 9.35 -16.68 2.53
CA ASP A 427 10.01 -15.68 3.38
C ASP A 427 9.20 -15.40 4.67
N ALA A 428 7.97 -15.92 4.80
CA ALA A 428 7.11 -15.75 5.97
C ALA A 428 7.70 -16.36 7.25
N VAL A 429 8.69 -17.26 7.16
CA VAL A 429 9.44 -17.74 8.34
C VAL A 429 10.09 -16.58 9.11
N ARG A 430 10.40 -15.47 8.42
CA ARG A 430 10.96 -14.25 9.03
C ARG A 430 9.89 -13.32 9.60
N PHE A 431 8.62 -13.72 9.60
CA PHE A 431 7.52 -12.88 10.06
C PHE A 431 7.66 -12.39 11.51
N PRO A 432 8.17 -13.18 12.48
CA PRO A 432 8.44 -12.67 13.83
C PRO A 432 9.45 -11.51 13.83
N ASN A 433 10.53 -11.63 13.05
CA ASN A 433 11.52 -10.57 12.88
C ASN A 433 10.90 -9.37 12.17
N TYR A 434 10.06 -9.59 11.15
CA TYR A 434 9.34 -8.53 10.46
C TYR A 434 8.43 -7.72 11.40
N LEU A 435 7.75 -8.37 12.36
CA LEU A 435 6.95 -7.68 13.38
C LEU A 435 7.82 -6.85 14.33
N LEU A 436 8.94 -7.41 14.79
CA LEU A 436 9.92 -6.70 15.62
C LEU A 436 10.49 -5.49 14.88
N GLU A 437 10.90 -5.67 13.63
CA GLU A 437 11.43 -4.61 12.77
C GLU A 437 10.39 -3.52 12.51
N THR A 438 9.13 -3.89 12.29
CA THR A 438 8.02 -2.95 12.18
C THR A 438 7.83 -2.16 13.47
N GLY A 439 7.92 -2.81 14.63
CA GLY A 439 7.85 -2.15 15.93
C GLY A 439 8.99 -1.16 16.15
N MET A 440 10.23 -1.56 15.84
CA MET A 440 11.42 -0.69 15.89
C MET A 440 11.29 0.50 14.94
N GLU A 441 10.83 0.28 13.71
CA GLU A 441 10.61 1.33 12.72
C GLU A 441 9.50 2.31 13.17
N GLY A 442 8.42 1.79 13.77
CA GLY A 442 7.36 2.60 14.35
C GLY A 442 7.84 3.43 15.54
N MET A 443 8.69 2.87 16.41
CA MET A 443 9.31 3.60 17.51
C MET A 443 10.27 4.69 17.00
N ALA A 444 11.03 4.43 15.94
CA ALA A 444 11.90 5.41 15.31
C ALA A 444 11.08 6.59 14.73
N LEU A 445 9.93 6.32 14.08
CA LEU A 445 9.00 7.36 13.64
C LEU A 445 8.44 8.17 14.81
N ALA A 446 8.08 7.50 15.92
CA ALA A 446 7.58 8.15 17.11
C ALA A 446 8.63 9.08 17.74
N ARG A 447 9.91 8.67 17.77
CA ARG A 447 11.02 9.52 18.22
C ARG A 447 11.13 10.79 17.38
N GLN A 448 10.87 10.73 16.06
CA GLN A 448 10.87 11.92 15.20
C GLN A 448 9.74 12.91 15.50
N ALA A 449 8.66 12.47 16.15
CA ALA A 449 7.64 13.39 16.65
C ALA A 449 8.16 14.23 17.82
N LEU A 450 9.20 13.76 18.53
CA LEU A 450 9.75 14.36 19.75
C LEU A 450 11.15 14.94 19.56
N SER A 451 11.75 14.83 18.37
CA SER A 451 13.16 15.19 18.15
C SER A 451 13.45 16.68 18.28
N THR A 452 12.47 17.55 18.01
CA THR A 452 12.61 19.01 18.12
C THR A 452 11.31 19.67 18.56
N THR A 453 11.36 20.91 19.06
CA THR A 453 10.17 21.70 19.42
C THR A 453 9.23 21.91 18.23
N ASN A 454 9.78 22.16 17.04
CA ASN A 454 9.01 22.25 15.80
C ASN A 454 8.39 20.90 15.41
N ALA A 455 9.07 19.78 15.71
CA ALA A 455 8.52 18.46 15.50
C ALA A 455 7.32 18.18 16.39
N ILE A 456 7.45 18.48 17.69
CA ILE A 456 6.40 18.30 18.68
C ILE A 456 5.17 19.12 18.30
N THR A 457 5.35 20.40 17.98
CA THR A 457 4.23 21.27 17.59
C THR A 457 3.54 20.81 16.32
N THR A 458 4.29 20.31 15.33
CA THR A 458 3.72 19.74 14.10
C THR A 458 2.95 18.44 14.39
N ALA A 459 3.53 17.54 15.17
CA ALA A 459 2.90 16.28 15.56
C ALA A 459 1.64 16.52 16.41
N LEU A 460 1.68 17.47 17.33
CA LEU A 460 0.54 17.84 18.16
C LEU A 460 -0.56 18.49 17.31
N ARG A 461 -0.23 19.39 16.40
CA ARG A 461 -1.20 19.99 15.46
C ARG A 461 -1.85 18.93 14.58
N ASP A 462 -1.07 17.97 14.11
CA ASP A 462 -1.56 16.87 13.29
C ASP A 462 -2.48 15.94 14.11
N MET A 463 -2.05 15.53 15.30
CA MET A 463 -2.85 14.73 16.21
C MET A 463 -4.17 15.44 16.58
N LEU A 464 -4.10 16.68 17.08
CA LEU A 464 -5.27 17.43 17.54
C LEU A 464 -6.19 17.85 16.38
N GLY A 465 -5.61 18.50 15.37
CA GLY A 465 -6.36 19.14 14.29
C GLY A 465 -6.78 18.17 13.19
N ARG A 466 -5.87 17.31 12.72
CA ARG A 466 -6.18 16.39 11.62
C ARG A 466 -6.84 15.13 12.14
N HIS A 467 -6.35 14.50 13.20
CA HIS A 467 -6.87 13.20 13.64
C HIS A 467 -8.02 13.31 14.65
N MET A 468 -7.83 14.01 15.78
CA MET A 468 -8.85 14.10 16.82
C MET A 468 -10.07 14.91 16.37
N LEU A 469 -9.89 16.14 15.91
CA LEU A 469 -11.00 16.98 15.44
C LEU A 469 -11.76 16.32 14.27
N SER A 470 -11.07 15.75 13.30
CA SER A 470 -11.75 15.06 12.18
C SER A 470 -12.53 13.82 12.63
N ASN A 471 -12.03 13.05 13.60
CA ASN A 471 -12.78 11.91 14.15
C ASN A 471 -13.98 12.36 15.00
N VAL A 472 -13.85 13.46 15.74
CA VAL A 472 -14.99 14.08 16.45
C VAL A 472 -16.06 14.52 15.45
N LEU A 473 -15.68 15.22 14.37
CA LEU A 473 -16.60 15.63 13.30
C LEU A 473 -17.24 14.43 12.59
N ALA A 474 -16.45 13.41 12.25
CA ALA A 474 -16.94 12.19 11.61
C ALA A 474 -17.91 11.43 12.53
N ASN A 475 -17.66 11.39 13.84
CA ASN A 475 -18.57 10.77 14.82
C ASN A 475 -19.87 11.57 14.97
N PHE A 476 -19.81 12.90 15.04
CA PHE A 476 -21.02 13.72 15.10
C PHE A 476 -21.89 13.57 13.84
N ALA A 477 -21.28 13.65 12.65
CA ALA A 477 -21.99 13.47 11.39
C ALA A 477 -22.60 12.06 11.27
N SER A 478 -21.83 11.05 11.66
CA SER A 478 -22.26 9.65 11.70
C SER A 478 -23.46 9.43 12.62
N LEU A 479 -23.41 9.94 13.86
CA LEU A 479 -24.49 9.82 14.83
C LEU A 479 -25.77 10.49 14.34
N GLY A 480 -25.66 11.72 13.81
CA GLY A 480 -26.79 12.46 13.25
C GLY A 480 -27.44 11.73 12.08
N ALA A 481 -26.64 11.33 11.08
CA ALA A 481 -27.13 10.63 9.90
C ALA A 481 -27.77 9.27 10.25
N GLY A 482 -27.14 8.50 11.14
CA GLY A 482 -27.67 7.21 11.57
C GLY A 482 -29.04 7.31 12.23
N ARG A 483 -29.23 8.30 13.12
CA ARG A 483 -30.51 8.54 13.78
C ARG A 483 -31.59 8.93 12.78
N LEU A 484 -31.28 9.83 11.85
CA LEU A 484 -32.22 10.28 10.81
C LEU A 484 -32.63 9.16 9.85
N ILE A 485 -31.68 8.31 9.44
CA ILE A 485 -31.95 7.20 8.50
C ILE A 485 -32.76 6.09 9.16
N ALA A 486 -32.54 5.83 10.45
CA ALA A 486 -33.31 4.81 11.19
C ALA A 486 -34.64 5.32 11.75
N ALA A 487 -34.85 6.63 11.85
CA ALA A 487 -36.08 7.23 12.40
C ALA A 487 -37.38 6.71 11.75
N PRO A 488 -37.48 6.53 10.42
CA PRO A 488 -38.68 5.94 9.80
C PRO A 488 -39.01 4.54 10.31
N LEU A 489 -37.98 3.72 10.62
CA LEU A 489 -38.15 2.38 11.17
C LEU A 489 -38.55 2.37 12.66
N ARG A 490 -38.52 3.55 13.31
CA ARG A 490 -38.95 3.78 14.70
C ARG A 490 -40.17 4.71 14.79
N GLY A 491 -40.99 4.75 13.73
CA GLY A 491 -42.21 5.57 13.71
C GLY A 491 -41.94 7.08 13.70
N GLY A 492 -40.81 7.53 13.15
CA GLY A 492 -40.41 8.93 13.07
C GLY A 492 -39.60 9.44 14.28
N ASN A 493 -39.31 8.58 15.26
CA ASN A 493 -38.53 8.97 16.43
C ASN A 493 -37.02 9.06 16.10
N ALA A 494 -36.52 10.28 15.97
CA ALA A 494 -35.10 10.56 15.72
C ALA A 494 -34.24 10.58 17.01
N ASN A 495 -34.83 10.48 18.19
CA ASN A 495 -34.10 10.62 19.47
C ASN A 495 -33.31 9.36 19.88
N GLY A 496 -33.47 8.23 19.20
CA GLY A 496 -32.67 7.03 19.44
C GLY A 496 -33.49 5.74 19.49
N SER A 497 -33.00 4.75 20.24
CA SER A 497 -33.68 3.47 20.44
C SER A 497 -34.99 3.65 21.23
N VAL A 498 -36.02 2.91 20.86
CA VAL A 498 -37.32 2.90 21.59
C VAL A 498 -37.23 1.95 22.79
N ALA A 499 -38.00 2.22 23.85
CA ALA A 499 -38.07 1.34 25.02
C ALA A 499 -38.43 -0.10 24.61
N GLY A 500 -37.63 -1.08 25.05
CA GLY A 500 -37.81 -2.50 24.71
C GLY A 500 -37.28 -2.91 23.32
N GLU A 501 -36.64 -2.01 22.57
CA GLU A 501 -36.07 -2.35 21.26
C GLU A 501 -34.92 -3.37 21.41
N ALA A 502 -35.06 -4.51 20.76
CA ALA A 502 -34.03 -5.54 20.76
C ALA A 502 -32.73 -5.00 20.12
N ALA A 503 -31.58 -5.36 20.68
CA ALA A 503 -30.27 -4.88 20.20
C ALA A 503 -29.97 -5.29 18.74
N ASN A 504 -30.68 -6.27 18.19
CA ASN A 504 -30.60 -6.78 16.83
C ASN A 504 -31.77 -6.35 15.93
N SER A 505 -32.59 -5.36 16.35
CA SER A 505 -33.70 -4.87 15.53
C SER A 505 -33.21 -4.35 14.17
N THR A 506 -34.08 -4.42 13.15
CA THR A 506 -33.79 -3.86 11.81
C THR A 506 -33.42 -2.38 11.89
N ALA A 507 -34.11 -1.60 12.72
CA ALA A 507 -33.82 -0.18 12.92
C ALA A 507 -32.41 0.06 13.49
N THR A 508 -31.97 -0.77 14.44
CA THR A 508 -30.65 -0.66 15.04
C THR A 508 -29.54 -1.13 14.08
N VAL A 509 -29.78 -2.16 13.27
CA VAL A 509 -28.84 -2.59 12.21
C VAL A 509 -28.70 -1.51 11.14
N VAL A 510 -29.81 -0.94 10.66
CA VAL A 510 -29.83 0.14 9.67
C VAL A 510 -29.14 1.40 10.21
N GLN A 511 -29.41 1.77 11.46
CA GLN A 511 -28.72 2.89 12.11
C GLN A 511 -27.20 2.70 12.11
N GLN A 512 -26.70 1.51 12.45
CA GLN A 512 -25.27 1.25 12.50
C GLN A 512 -24.61 1.21 11.12
N ALA A 513 -25.30 0.64 10.13
CA ALA A 513 -24.83 0.65 8.76
C ALA A 513 -24.69 2.10 8.26
N ALA A 514 -25.71 2.94 8.50
CA ALA A 514 -25.67 4.36 8.22
C ALA A 514 -24.55 5.08 8.99
N GLN A 515 -24.41 4.85 10.30
CA GLN A 515 -23.33 5.42 11.09
C GLN A 515 -21.95 5.07 10.51
N THR A 516 -21.73 3.81 10.17
CA THR A 516 -20.46 3.33 9.60
C THR A 516 -20.18 3.98 8.25
N LEU A 517 -21.18 4.01 7.35
CA LEU A 517 -21.08 4.64 6.03
C LEU A 517 -20.68 6.11 6.14
N PHE A 518 -21.38 6.88 6.96
CA PHE A 518 -21.13 8.32 7.11
C PHE A 518 -19.81 8.59 7.83
N ASN A 519 -19.45 7.78 8.83
CA ASN A 519 -18.15 7.90 9.51
C ASN A 519 -17.01 7.71 8.50
N ASP A 520 -17.06 6.66 7.68
CA ASP A 520 -16.03 6.39 6.68
C ASP A 520 -16.01 7.42 5.55
N THR A 521 -17.18 7.84 5.06
CA THR A 521 -17.28 8.84 3.98
C THR A 521 -16.71 10.19 4.42
N VAL A 522 -17.12 10.68 5.60
CA VAL A 522 -16.64 11.97 6.14
C VAL A 522 -15.16 11.86 6.48
N TRP A 523 -14.72 10.75 7.09
CA TRP A 523 -13.30 10.54 7.38
C TRP A 523 -12.45 10.53 6.11
N ASN A 524 -12.85 9.78 5.08
CA ASN A 524 -12.09 9.69 3.83
C ASN A 524 -12.05 11.04 3.11
N ALA A 525 -13.14 11.80 3.12
CA ALA A 525 -13.17 13.16 2.56
C ALA A 525 -12.22 14.12 3.32
N LEU A 526 -12.23 14.07 4.66
CA LEU A 526 -11.32 14.87 5.49
C LEU A 526 -9.86 14.45 5.28
N LYS A 527 -9.58 13.14 5.15
CA LYS A 527 -8.25 12.61 4.86
C LYS A 527 -7.77 13.04 3.47
N ALA A 528 -8.64 13.01 2.46
CA ALA A 528 -8.32 13.47 1.11
C ALA A 528 -8.00 14.98 1.09
N LYS A 529 -8.76 15.81 1.81
CA LYS A 529 -8.50 17.25 1.93
C LYS A 529 -7.18 17.55 2.64
N ASN A 530 -6.85 16.78 3.68
CA ASN A 530 -5.67 17.02 4.50
C ASN A 530 -4.39 16.34 3.94
N GLY A 531 -4.48 15.58 2.86
CA GLY A 531 -3.34 14.88 2.23
C GLY A 531 -2.77 13.73 3.09
N ALA A 532 -1.59 13.22 2.74
CA ALA A 532 -0.83 12.29 3.59
C ALA A 532 0.23 13.08 4.38
N ASN A 533 0.29 12.92 5.71
CA ASN A 533 1.36 13.53 6.49
C ASN A 533 2.59 12.61 6.49
N THR A 534 3.61 12.97 5.70
CA THR A 534 4.87 12.23 5.60
C THR A 534 6.00 12.89 6.39
N THR A 535 5.71 13.89 7.22
CA THR A 535 6.73 14.71 7.91
C THR A 535 7.66 13.87 8.78
N GLN A 536 7.12 12.92 9.56
CA GLN A 536 7.92 12.07 10.44
C GLN A 536 8.79 11.09 9.65
N ALA A 537 8.24 10.49 8.58
CA ALA A 537 9.00 9.62 7.69
C ALA A 537 10.14 10.37 7.01
N THR A 538 9.86 11.57 6.48
CA THR A 538 10.85 12.43 5.81
C THR A 538 11.98 12.83 6.76
N ARG A 539 11.66 13.20 8.01
CA ARG A 539 12.68 13.50 9.03
C ARG A 539 13.54 12.29 9.37
N LEU A 540 12.91 11.12 9.49
CA LEU A 540 13.66 9.89 9.76
C LEU A 540 14.57 9.51 8.59
N ASP A 541 14.13 9.72 7.34
CA ASP A 541 14.97 9.54 6.15
C ASP A 541 16.15 10.52 6.15
N GLN A 542 15.91 11.79 6.51
CA GLN A 542 16.96 12.81 6.60
C GLN A 542 17.98 12.51 7.71
N GLU A 543 17.53 12.05 8.88
CA GLU A 543 18.41 11.67 9.99
C GLU A 543 19.31 10.48 9.59
N ARG A 544 18.73 9.46 8.94
CA ARG A 544 19.51 8.31 8.46
C ARG A 544 20.50 8.69 7.37
N ALA A 545 20.10 9.55 6.43
CA ALA A 545 21.01 10.08 5.42
C ALA A 545 22.16 10.90 6.04
N ALA A 546 21.87 11.71 7.07
CA ALA A 546 22.90 12.45 7.81
C ALA A 546 23.85 11.52 8.56
N SER A 547 23.32 10.52 9.26
CA SER A 547 24.12 9.49 9.94
C SER A 547 25.00 8.71 8.97
N ALA A 548 24.48 8.31 7.80
CA ALA A 548 25.27 7.66 6.76
C ALA A 548 26.41 8.57 6.27
N ALA A 549 26.14 9.86 6.05
CA ALA A 549 27.16 10.83 5.65
C ALA A 549 28.21 11.05 6.75
N ASP A 550 27.82 11.08 8.03
CA ASP A 550 28.73 11.23 9.15
C ASP A 550 29.63 10.00 9.33
N HIS A 551 29.07 8.79 9.17
CA HIS A 551 29.89 7.57 9.14
C HIS A 551 30.88 7.60 7.98
N GLN A 552 30.47 8.01 6.78
CA GLN A 552 31.38 8.15 5.63
C GLN A 552 32.49 9.18 5.89
N ARG A 553 32.17 10.34 6.48
CA ARG A 553 33.19 11.33 6.87
C ARG A 553 34.14 10.79 7.92
N THR A 554 33.63 10.08 8.92
CA THR A 554 34.44 9.47 9.99
C THR A 554 35.37 8.41 9.41
N ILE A 555 34.88 7.55 8.52
CA ILE A 555 35.69 6.55 7.81
C ILE A 555 36.78 7.25 6.99
N ALA A 556 36.44 8.25 6.17
CA ALA A 556 37.42 8.96 5.36
C ALA A 556 38.49 9.67 6.21
N GLY A 557 38.07 10.34 7.30
CA GLY A 557 38.98 11.04 8.21
C GLY A 557 39.91 10.09 8.96
N THR A 558 39.39 8.99 9.50
CA THR A 558 40.19 7.97 10.19
C THR A 558 41.15 7.24 9.23
N LEU A 559 40.72 6.95 7.99
CA LEU A 559 41.61 6.39 6.97
C LEU A 559 42.79 7.31 6.65
N GLN A 560 42.54 8.63 6.57
CA GLN A 560 43.60 9.62 6.37
C GLN A 560 44.53 9.72 7.59
N ALA A 561 43.97 9.72 8.80
CA ALA A 561 44.72 9.78 10.05
C ALA A 561 45.57 8.52 10.30
N LEU A 562 45.15 7.36 9.79
CA LEU A 562 45.85 6.09 9.93
C LEU A 562 47.02 5.92 8.96
N ALA A 563 47.08 6.65 7.85
CA ALA A 563 48.09 6.45 6.81
C ALA A 563 49.53 6.61 7.33
N GLU A 564 49.83 7.70 8.05
CA GLU A 564 51.16 7.98 8.59
C GLU A 564 51.53 7.05 9.79
N PRO A 565 50.64 6.82 10.78
CA PRO A 565 50.90 5.87 11.87
C PRO A 565 51.14 4.43 11.39
N ILE A 566 50.43 3.98 10.35
CA ILE A 566 50.64 2.64 9.76
C ILE A 566 52.02 2.56 9.10
N ASP A 567 52.41 3.56 8.30
CA ASP A 567 53.72 3.58 7.64
C ASP A 567 54.87 3.65 8.67
N ALA A 568 54.70 4.46 9.72
CA ALA A 568 55.66 4.56 10.83
C ALA A 568 55.74 3.26 11.65
N ALA A 569 54.61 2.57 11.90
CA ALA A 569 54.62 1.26 12.56
C ALA A 569 55.29 0.18 11.70
N ILE A 570 54.99 0.13 10.40
CA ILE A 570 55.65 -0.82 9.48
C ILE A 570 57.16 -0.58 9.50
N ALA A 571 57.61 0.67 9.46
CA ALA A 571 59.03 1.01 9.55
C ALA A 571 59.65 0.58 10.90
N LEU A 572 58.95 0.81 12.02
CA LEU A 572 59.41 0.44 13.36
C LEU A 572 59.54 -1.08 13.55
N PHE A 573 58.64 -1.86 12.96
CA PHE A 573 58.63 -3.32 13.05
C PHE A 573 59.41 -4.01 11.92
N SER A 574 60.06 -3.25 11.04
CA SER A 574 60.92 -3.77 9.98
C SER A 574 62.30 -4.16 10.50
N ALA A 575 62.87 -5.22 9.92
CA ALA A 575 64.26 -5.57 10.21
C ALA A 575 65.22 -4.47 9.68
N PRO A 576 66.34 -4.20 10.35
CA PRO A 576 67.34 -3.26 9.86
C PRO A 576 67.84 -3.70 8.49
N THR A 577 67.92 -2.77 7.55
CA THR A 577 68.38 -3.07 6.19
C THR A 577 69.86 -3.44 6.18
N PRO A 578 70.34 -4.25 5.21
CA PRO A 578 71.75 -4.64 5.13
C PRO A 578 72.73 -3.45 5.14
N ALA A 579 72.33 -2.31 4.57
CA ALA A 579 73.09 -1.07 4.59
C ALA A 579 73.15 -0.40 5.97
N GLN A 580 72.07 -0.46 6.76
CA GLN A 580 72.05 0.02 8.14
C GLN A 580 72.85 -0.92 9.07
N ILE A 581 72.81 -2.22 8.80
CA ILE A 581 73.63 -3.21 9.50
C ILE A 581 75.11 -2.96 9.24
N ALA A 582 75.50 -2.74 7.97
CA ALA A 582 76.87 -2.40 7.59
C ALA A 582 77.34 -1.09 8.23
N ARG A 583 76.52 -0.03 8.19
CA ARG A 583 76.86 1.28 8.75
C ARG A 583 76.94 1.27 10.29
N ALA A 584 76.04 0.58 10.98
CA ALA A 584 76.11 0.44 12.44
C ALA A 584 77.32 -0.42 12.90
N LEU A 585 77.74 -1.40 12.09
CA LEU A 585 78.98 -2.14 12.29
C LEU A 585 80.23 -1.27 12.08
N GLU A 586 80.18 -0.33 11.12
CA GLU A 586 81.25 0.64 10.86
C GLU A 586 81.33 1.75 11.94
N GLU A 587 80.19 2.20 12.45
CA GLU A 587 80.07 3.30 13.42
C GLU A 587 80.06 2.84 14.89
N GLY A 588 80.01 1.53 15.15
CA GLY A 588 80.04 0.95 16.51
C GLY A 588 78.72 1.12 17.28
N GLU A 589 77.62 1.45 16.61
CA GLU A 589 76.30 1.58 17.22
C GLU A 589 75.67 0.22 17.53
N ARG A 590 74.97 0.12 18.67
CA ARG A 590 74.20 -1.09 19.00
C ARG A 590 73.01 -1.23 18.07
N LEU A 591 73.00 -2.30 17.29
CA LEU A 591 71.88 -2.67 16.43
C LEU A 591 70.60 -2.91 17.25
N ALA A 592 69.46 -2.42 16.76
CA ALA A 592 68.16 -2.77 17.34
C ALA A 592 67.94 -4.30 17.26
N PRO A 593 67.41 -4.94 18.33
CA PRO A 593 67.15 -6.37 18.33
C PRO A 593 66.18 -6.76 17.22
N ALA A 594 66.40 -7.92 16.60
CA ALA A 594 65.55 -8.40 15.51
C ALA A 594 64.09 -8.50 15.96
N PRO A 595 63.11 -8.08 15.12
CA PRO A 595 61.71 -8.10 15.48
C PRO A 595 61.25 -9.54 15.77
N GLY A 596 60.67 -9.73 16.97
CA GLY A 596 60.10 -11.01 17.40
C GLY A 596 58.92 -11.47 16.53
N PRO A 597 58.46 -12.72 16.69
CA PRO A 597 57.43 -13.32 15.84
C PRO A 597 56.10 -12.55 15.86
N GLN A 598 55.77 -11.88 16.96
CA GLN A 598 54.56 -11.06 17.06
C GLN A 598 54.68 -9.70 16.35
N ALA A 599 55.87 -9.10 16.32
CA ALA A 599 56.14 -7.88 15.56
C ALA A 599 56.05 -8.15 14.05
N ARG A 600 56.50 -9.33 13.58
CA ARG A 600 56.33 -9.74 12.17
C ARG A 600 54.85 -9.93 11.80
N ARG A 601 54.07 -10.62 12.65
CA ARG A 601 52.62 -10.79 12.43
C ARG A 601 51.87 -9.46 12.37
N LEU A 602 52.20 -8.53 13.26
CA LEU A 602 51.60 -7.19 13.23
C LEU A 602 51.98 -6.44 11.95
N ARG A 603 53.25 -6.51 11.53
CA ARG A 603 53.72 -5.90 10.27
C ARG A 603 52.96 -6.44 9.06
N GLU A 604 52.83 -7.76 8.93
CA GLU A 604 52.11 -8.40 7.82
C GLU A 604 50.64 -7.97 7.77
N ALA A 605 49.99 -7.88 8.94
CA ALA A 605 48.62 -7.39 9.05
C ALA A 605 48.50 -5.89 8.69
N LEU A 606 49.45 -5.06 9.11
CA LEU A 606 49.50 -3.63 8.76
C LEU A 606 49.78 -3.39 7.27
N GLU A 607 50.62 -4.21 6.62
CA GLU A 607 50.86 -4.15 5.18
C GLU A 607 49.59 -4.50 4.39
N THR A 608 48.84 -5.51 4.86
CA THR A 608 47.54 -5.89 4.30
C THR A 608 46.52 -4.76 4.45
N LEU A 609 46.41 -4.18 5.65
CA LEU A 609 45.54 -3.04 5.90
C LEU A 609 45.94 -1.82 5.05
N ARG A 610 47.24 -1.51 4.91
CA ARG A 610 47.73 -0.42 4.06
C ARG A 610 47.27 -0.58 2.61
N ALA A 611 47.34 -1.79 2.07
CA ALA A 611 46.87 -2.07 0.72
C ALA A 611 45.35 -1.83 0.57
N GLU A 612 44.55 -2.28 1.54
CA GLU A 612 43.09 -2.07 1.54
C GLU A 612 42.68 -0.61 1.74
N ILE A 613 43.43 0.15 2.54
CA ILE A 613 43.26 1.60 2.67
C ILE A 613 43.54 2.28 1.33
N GLY A 614 44.58 1.84 0.62
CA GLY A 614 44.91 2.31 -0.73
C GLY A 614 43.79 2.10 -1.75
N THR A 615 42.95 1.06 -1.57
CA THR A 615 41.76 0.80 -2.39
C THR A 615 40.46 1.36 -1.81
N GLN A 616 40.53 2.14 -0.72
CA GLN A 616 39.39 2.72 0.01
C GLN A 616 38.34 1.68 0.47
N SER A 617 38.77 0.44 0.70
CA SER A 617 37.87 -0.67 1.02
C SER A 617 38.44 -1.54 2.16
N PRO A 618 38.72 -0.96 3.34
CA PRO A 618 39.21 -1.72 4.49
C PRO A 618 38.14 -2.71 4.96
N SER A 619 38.54 -3.97 5.16
CA SER A 619 37.66 -4.98 5.71
C SER A 619 37.68 -4.94 7.24
N ILE A 620 36.51 -5.12 7.87
CA ILE A 620 36.40 -5.21 9.34
C ILE A 620 37.30 -6.33 9.89
N ALA A 621 37.38 -7.47 9.18
CA ALA A 621 38.21 -8.61 9.58
C ALA A 621 39.71 -8.28 9.55
N THR A 622 40.17 -7.49 8.57
CA THR A 622 41.56 -7.04 8.47
C THR A 622 41.89 -6.09 9.62
N ILE A 623 40.96 -5.18 9.97
CA ILE A 623 41.11 -4.29 11.13
C ILE A 623 41.18 -5.10 12.44
N ASP A 624 40.30 -6.08 12.63
CA ASP A 624 40.31 -6.93 13.82
C ASP A 624 41.61 -7.74 13.93
N THR A 625 42.12 -8.25 12.80
CA THR A 625 43.41 -8.97 12.74
C THR A 625 44.58 -8.08 13.17
N VAL A 626 44.62 -6.82 12.71
CA VAL A 626 45.64 -5.84 13.11
C VAL A 626 45.55 -5.55 14.60
N ARG A 627 44.33 -5.35 15.13
CA ARG A 627 44.11 -5.06 16.56
C ARG A 627 44.47 -6.24 17.45
N ASP A 628 44.13 -7.46 17.05
CA ASP A 628 44.50 -8.68 17.79
C ASP A 628 46.02 -8.87 17.83
N ALA A 629 46.70 -8.65 16.70
CA ALA A 629 48.16 -8.68 16.64
C ALA A 629 48.80 -7.57 17.49
N LEU A 630 48.20 -6.38 17.51
CA LEU A 630 48.63 -5.25 18.32
C LEU A 630 48.49 -5.56 19.82
N HIS A 631 47.35 -6.06 20.27
CA HIS A 631 47.11 -6.44 21.67
C HIS A 631 47.98 -7.62 22.12
N ALA A 632 48.15 -8.64 21.27
CA ALA A 632 49.01 -9.79 21.56
C ALA A 632 50.47 -9.35 21.73
N GLY A 633 50.95 -8.47 20.84
CA GLY A 633 52.27 -7.88 20.89
C GLY A 633 52.51 -6.96 22.08
N GLN A 634 51.51 -6.17 22.46
CA GLN A 634 51.55 -5.36 23.69
C GLN A 634 51.64 -6.26 24.94
N LYS A 635 50.88 -7.35 25.00
CA LYS A 635 50.87 -8.29 26.14
C LYS A 635 52.20 -9.02 26.30
N ALA A 636 52.88 -9.33 25.20
CA ALA A 636 54.19 -9.97 25.26
C ALA A 636 55.36 -8.99 25.36
N MET A 637 55.10 -7.68 25.49
CA MET A 637 56.09 -6.61 25.40
C MET A 637 57.00 -6.81 24.19
N PHE A 638 56.51 -6.44 23.00
CA PHE A 638 57.29 -6.38 21.75
C PHE A 638 58.77 -6.25 22.06
N SER A 639 59.57 -7.28 21.78
CA SER A 639 60.94 -7.43 22.28
C SER A 639 61.78 -6.16 22.10
N GLY A 640 61.83 -5.30 23.13
CA GLY A 640 62.58 -4.05 23.12
C GLY A 640 61.88 -2.80 22.56
N VAL A 641 60.58 -2.80 22.26
CA VAL A 641 59.83 -1.60 21.81
C VAL A 641 59.08 -0.98 22.99
N PRO A 642 59.39 0.26 23.41
CA PRO A 642 58.66 0.93 24.49
C PRO A 642 57.18 1.14 24.11
N ARG A 643 56.29 1.24 25.11
CA ARG A 643 54.94 1.77 24.91
C ARG A 643 55.06 3.17 24.32
N ASN A 644 54.86 3.30 23.02
CA ASN A 644 54.94 4.56 22.30
C ASN A 644 53.54 5.05 21.98
N ASP A 645 53.36 6.38 22.00
CA ASP A 645 52.12 7.08 21.63
C ASP A 645 51.55 6.56 20.31
N LEU A 646 52.41 6.17 19.37
CA LEU A 646 52.07 5.57 18.09
C LEU A 646 51.17 4.32 18.19
N THR A 647 51.44 3.40 19.12
CA THR A 647 50.63 2.18 19.28
C THR A 647 49.28 2.47 19.93
N ALA A 648 49.20 3.51 20.75
CA ALA A 648 47.94 3.98 21.33
C ALA A 648 47.08 4.73 20.31
N THR A 649 47.70 5.57 19.47
CA THR A 649 47.05 6.23 18.33
C THR A 649 46.50 5.20 17.34
N LEU A 650 47.29 4.17 17.00
CA LEU A 650 46.83 3.08 16.14
C LEU A 650 45.62 2.34 16.71
N ASP A 651 45.65 1.92 17.98
CA ASP A 651 44.49 1.23 18.56
C ASP A 651 43.25 2.14 18.62
N THR A 652 43.43 3.42 18.95
CA THR A 652 42.33 4.39 19.01
C THR A 652 41.67 4.57 17.64
N GLU A 653 42.46 4.91 16.62
CA GLU A 653 41.96 5.17 15.27
C GLU A 653 41.40 3.91 14.60
N LEU A 654 42.01 2.73 14.83
CA LEU A 654 41.47 1.45 14.34
C LEU A 654 40.16 1.08 15.05
N THR A 655 40.00 1.42 16.33
CA THR A 655 38.73 1.24 17.04
C THR A 655 37.66 2.12 16.44
N THR A 656 37.96 3.42 16.24
CA THR A 656 37.02 4.38 15.65
C THR A 656 36.63 3.98 14.22
N LEU A 657 37.59 3.56 13.39
CA LEU A 657 37.33 3.08 12.04
C LEU A 657 36.45 1.82 12.04
N ARG A 658 36.78 0.82 12.88
CA ARG A 658 35.99 -0.42 13.01
C ARG A 658 34.56 -0.13 13.42
N ASP A 659 34.36 0.74 14.41
CA ASP A 659 33.04 1.06 14.93
C ASP A 659 32.23 1.84 13.88
N ALA A 660 32.84 2.79 13.17
CA ALA A 660 32.19 3.52 12.08
C ALA A 660 31.81 2.61 10.90
N LEU A 661 32.65 1.64 10.54
CA LEU A 661 32.35 0.63 9.51
C LEU A 661 31.22 -0.30 9.95
N HIS A 662 31.23 -0.77 11.20
CA HIS A 662 30.16 -1.60 11.76
C HIS A 662 28.82 -0.87 11.77
N GLU A 663 28.78 0.38 12.23
CA GLU A 663 27.53 1.15 12.29
C GLU A 663 27.04 1.54 10.89
N SER A 664 27.95 1.86 9.96
CA SER A 664 27.60 2.08 8.55
C SER A 664 27.01 0.82 7.92
N GLU A 665 27.62 -0.34 8.18
CA GLU A 665 27.13 -1.61 7.67
C GLU A 665 25.76 -1.97 8.28
N LYS A 666 25.59 -1.87 9.61
CA LYS A 666 24.28 -2.09 10.25
C LYS A 666 23.18 -1.19 9.68
N LEU A 667 23.47 0.09 9.46
CA LEU A 667 22.51 1.03 8.87
C LEU A 667 22.15 0.60 7.44
N ARG A 668 23.16 0.27 6.62
CA ARG A 668 22.96 -0.25 5.26
C ARG A 668 22.15 -1.54 5.27
N GLN A 669 22.44 -2.46 6.19
CA GLN A 669 21.73 -3.73 6.34
C GLN A 669 20.26 -3.47 6.72
N TRP A 670 20.00 -2.54 7.63
CA TRP A 670 18.65 -2.15 8.05
C TRP A 670 17.83 -1.53 6.93
N GLU A 671 18.44 -0.69 6.09
CA GLU A 671 17.78 -0.02 4.98
C GLU A 671 17.59 -0.91 3.76
N SER A 672 18.53 -1.82 3.52
CA SER A 672 18.51 -2.72 2.37
C SER A 672 17.90 -4.08 2.68
N GLY A 673 17.72 -4.48 3.94
CA GLY A 673 17.24 -5.80 4.33
C GLY A 673 18.21 -6.94 3.99
N ARG A 674 19.49 -6.63 3.77
CA ARG A 674 20.57 -7.60 3.51
C ARG A 674 21.53 -7.61 4.70
N PRO A 675 22.15 -8.74 5.06
CA PRO A 675 23.41 -8.72 5.81
C PRO A 675 24.55 -8.17 4.94
#